data_AF-A0A2A4IUY9-F1
#
_entry.id   AF-A0A2A4IUY9-F1
#
_cell.length_a   1.000
_cell.length_b   1.000
_cell.length_c   1.000
_cell.angle_alpha   90.00
_cell.angle_beta   90.00
_cell.angle_gamma   90.00
#
_symmetry.space_group_name_H-M   'P 1'
#
loop_
_entity.id
_entity.type
_entity.pdbx_description
1 polymer ?
#
loop_
_entity_poly.entity_id
_entity_poly.type
_entity_poly.pdbx_seq_one_letter_code
_entity_poly.pdbx_strand_id
1 'polypeptide(L)'
;MRFIQTCLLDIINYTVKQLKSINRTLDMQEITTENCITKKFHKILQSQLDCVWHQLSTRTKEYIQDLKVLRSMAVNLIDDDAVSFHALVSKYSTQEYAQVNSGWILLESAEQLFRLARGRVFNHKQEFDPEQCPKWKCLSDLLSKEIPEEVKKKDGAKLNNTKILVLCQDNKTCSQLNHFLTMGPYKYLFYMAFRRDLTVNTVSSKYTNLKKPKTEETNEKDKKHKQEVKDDDNKDDEDFNADETKSNYLLTLTQCNVQAEAVDESMFEPISQMENLDFTQLEIERPIICIRTFKESGCNFSLERTLEALRPEYVILYHCDVAAVRQIELFECRKRNDEPKTKVYFVIHDKTIEEQSYLTSLKREKQAFELLIQTKSVMVVPSYQDGKTEEYFNLNVEHEDNALDTRKAGGQVQQKEKPAVIVDMREFRSDLPALLHKKGINIEPVTIAIGDYILTPDICVERKSISDLIGSLNSGRLYTQCTQMCRNYSRPILLIEFDQNKPFNLQGHFVVSTDISGADIQQKLQLLTIHFPRLKLVWSPSPYATAELFYELKQGRKNPNVAEALALSGDNTAEDMHYERYNILVHDFVQKLPGVNSKNIARIMDRGKSLDHLITLSQDELQTLIENKNDAATLHSILHVKPRPVDANKDDKSYGKKKFGGKPFQNKRK
;
A
#
# COMPACT_ATOMS: atom_id res chain seq x y z
N MET A 1 -9.52 13.72 -24.22
CA MET A 1 -9.86 12.97 -22.98
C MET A 1 -10.80 11.78 -23.21
N ARG A 2 -12.01 11.97 -23.75
CA ARG A 2 -13.02 10.89 -23.92
C ARG A 2 -12.51 9.65 -24.67
N PHE A 3 -11.82 9.82 -25.80
CA PHE A 3 -11.27 8.70 -26.57
C PHE A 3 -10.27 7.85 -25.76
N ILE A 4 -9.37 8.49 -25.00
CA ILE A 4 -8.40 7.82 -24.13
C ILE A 4 -9.14 7.01 -23.05
N GLN A 5 -10.19 7.60 -22.46
CA GLN A 5 -11.02 6.93 -21.47
C GLN A 5 -11.71 5.69 -22.06
N THR A 6 -12.27 5.78 -23.27
CA THR A 6 -12.88 4.63 -23.96
C THR A 6 -11.84 3.52 -24.19
N CYS A 7 -10.66 3.86 -24.70
CA CYS A 7 -9.58 2.89 -24.89
C CYS A 7 -9.20 2.20 -23.57
N LEU A 8 -9.05 2.94 -22.47
CA LEU A 8 -8.76 2.36 -21.15
C LEU A 8 -9.88 1.43 -20.66
N LEU A 9 -11.15 1.82 -20.84
CA LEU A 9 -12.30 1.00 -20.45
C LEU A 9 -12.39 -0.28 -21.28
N ASP A 10 -12.07 -0.23 -22.58
CA ASP A 10 -12.04 -1.41 -23.45
C ASP A 10 -10.94 -2.39 -23.01
N ILE A 11 -9.76 -1.88 -22.66
CA ILE A 11 -8.65 -2.70 -22.13
C ILE A 11 -9.02 -3.31 -20.77
N ILE A 12 -9.64 -2.54 -19.87
CA ILE A 12 -10.13 -3.05 -18.57
C ILE A 12 -11.21 -4.12 -18.79
N ASN A 13 -12.13 -3.92 -19.73
CA ASN A 13 -13.16 -4.91 -20.04
C ASN A 13 -12.56 -6.21 -20.59
N TYR A 14 -11.57 -6.10 -21.48
CA TYR A 14 -10.85 -7.25 -21.99
C TYR A 14 -10.15 -8.04 -20.88
N THR A 15 -9.38 -7.36 -20.02
CA THR A 15 -8.64 -7.99 -18.91
C THR A 15 -9.58 -8.64 -17.90
N VAL A 16 -10.71 -8.01 -17.56
CA VAL A 16 -11.75 -8.61 -16.68
C VAL A 16 -12.36 -9.86 -17.33
N LYS A 17 -12.67 -9.82 -18.63
CA LYS A 17 -13.20 -11.00 -19.35
C LYS A 17 -12.22 -12.16 -19.36
N GLN A 18 -10.93 -11.89 -19.60
CA GLN A 18 -9.88 -12.92 -19.54
C GLN A 18 -9.75 -13.48 -18.12
N LEU A 19 -9.77 -12.62 -17.10
CA LEU A 19 -9.71 -13.03 -15.70
C LEU A 19 -10.86 -13.97 -15.32
N LYS A 20 -12.10 -13.67 -15.77
CA LYS A 20 -13.27 -14.53 -15.58
C LYS A 20 -13.20 -15.83 -16.38
N SER A 21 -12.68 -15.78 -17.60
CA SER A 21 -12.55 -16.96 -18.46
C SER A 21 -11.59 -18.00 -17.88
N ILE A 22 -10.50 -17.54 -17.28
CA ILE A 22 -9.48 -18.41 -16.67
C ILE A 22 -9.99 -19.03 -15.35
N ASN A 23 -10.73 -18.26 -14.56
CA ASN A 23 -11.19 -18.69 -13.23
C ASN A 23 -12.69 -18.96 -13.19
N ARG A 24 -13.18 -19.92 -14.00
CA ARG A 24 -14.62 -20.26 -14.09
C ARG A 24 -15.21 -20.81 -12.79
N THR A 25 -14.38 -21.33 -11.90
CA THR A 25 -14.77 -21.94 -10.63
C THR A 25 -14.94 -20.92 -9.50
N LEU A 26 -14.48 -19.69 -9.69
CA LEU A 26 -14.64 -18.62 -8.71
C LEU A 26 -15.90 -17.82 -9.01
N ASP A 27 -16.69 -17.54 -7.98
CA ASP A 27 -17.86 -16.66 -8.09
C ASP A 27 -17.41 -15.20 -8.19
N MET A 28 -17.16 -14.75 -9.42
CA MET A 28 -16.62 -13.42 -9.73
C MET A 28 -17.72 -12.39 -10.06
N GLN A 29 -18.89 -12.49 -9.41
CA GLN A 29 -20.01 -11.58 -9.61
C GLN A 29 -19.64 -10.12 -9.31
N GLU A 30 -18.84 -9.90 -8.27
CA GLU A 30 -18.42 -8.55 -7.85
C GLU A 30 -17.32 -7.95 -8.75
N ILE A 31 -16.67 -8.73 -9.60
CA ILE A 31 -15.66 -8.23 -10.53
C ILE A 31 -16.35 -7.77 -11.82
N THR A 32 -16.92 -6.57 -11.79
CA THR A 32 -17.47 -5.90 -12.97
C THR A 32 -16.56 -4.74 -13.40
N THR A 33 -16.68 -4.31 -14.64
CA THR A 33 -15.96 -3.12 -15.15
C THR A 33 -16.28 -1.87 -14.33
N GLU A 34 -17.54 -1.70 -13.91
CA GLU A 34 -17.97 -0.63 -13.02
C GLU A 34 -17.28 -0.70 -11.65
N ASN A 35 -17.18 -1.90 -11.08
CA ASN A 35 -16.53 -2.09 -9.79
C ASN A 35 -15.02 -1.88 -9.88
N CYS A 36 -14.38 -2.26 -10.98
CA CYS A 36 -12.94 -2.08 -11.23
C CYS A 36 -12.48 -0.63 -11.12
N ILE A 37 -13.34 0.31 -11.55
CA ILE A 37 -13.07 1.74 -11.49
C ILE A 37 -13.06 2.25 -10.03
N THR A 38 -13.86 1.64 -9.16
CA THR A 38 -14.06 2.16 -7.81
C THR A 38 -12.84 1.95 -6.91
N LYS A 39 -12.64 2.88 -5.96
CA LYS A 39 -11.45 2.85 -5.10
C LYS A 39 -11.30 1.56 -4.30
N LYS A 40 -12.42 0.98 -3.88
CA LYS A 40 -12.53 -0.20 -3.03
C LYS A 40 -12.29 -1.54 -3.77
N PHE A 41 -12.12 -1.52 -5.09
CA PHE A 41 -11.94 -2.74 -5.89
C PHE A 41 -10.82 -3.65 -5.40
N HIS A 42 -9.67 -3.09 -5.00
CA HIS A 42 -8.55 -3.90 -4.50
C HIS A 42 -8.94 -4.67 -3.23
N LYS A 43 -9.73 -4.09 -2.33
CA LYS A 43 -10.17 -4.78 -1.11
C LYS A 43 -11.13 -5.92 -1.43
N ILE A 44 -12.01 -5.72 -2.41
CA ILE A 44 -12.92 -6.76 -2.92
C ILE A 44 -12.11 -7.91 -3.51
N LEU A 45 -11.17 -7.58 -4.41
CA LEU A 45 -10.30 -8.55 -5.05
C LEU A 45 -9.46 -9.33 -4.02
N GLN A 46 -8.91 -8.62 -3.03
CA GLN A 46 -8.14 -9.21 -1.93
C GLN A 46 -9.00 -10.16 -1.09
N SER A 47 -10.19 -9.72 -0.67
CA SER A 47 -11.10 -10.55 0.13
C SER A 47 -11.53 -11.84 -0.57
N GLN A 48 -11.69 -11.80 -1.90
CA GLN A 48 -12.11 -12.97 -2.67
C GLN A 48 -10.95 -13.89 -3.05
N LEU A 49 -9.78 -13.31 -3.36
CA LEU A 49 -8.66 -14.05 -3.93
C LEU A 49 -7.58 -14.45 -2.92
N ASP A 50 -7.49 -13.82 -1.74
CA ASP A 50 -6.45 -14.15 -0.74
C ASP A 50 -6.52 -15.63 -0.33
N CYS A 51 -7.73 -16.17 -0.11
CA CYS A 51 -7.94 -17.57 0.25
C CYS A 51 -7.53 -18.57 -0.85
N VAL A 52 -7.38 -18.11 -2.10
CA VAL A 52 -7.10 -18.95 -3.27
C VAL A 52 -5.79 -18.51 -3.96
N TRP A 53 -5.08 -17.53 -3.42
CA TRP A 53 -3.96 -16.86 -4.10
C TRP A 53 -2.86 -17.82 -4.57
N HIS A 54 -2.59 -18.87 -3.80
CA HIS A 54 -1.59 -19.88 -4.13
C HIS A 54 -2.03 -20.83 -5.24
N GLN A 55 -3.34 -21.00 -5.46
CA GLN A 55 -3.91 -21.83 -6.51
C GLN A 55 -4.05 -21.08 -7.84
N LEU A 56 -4.00 -19.74 -7.81
CA LEU A 56 -4.10 -18.93 -9.02
C LEU A 56 -2.85 -19.11 -9.90
N SER A 57 -3.09 -19.26 -11.20
CA SER A 57 -2.04 -19.29 -12.21
C SER A 57 -1.21 -17.99 -12.20
N THR A 58 0.06 -18.07 -12.61
CA THR A 58 0.92 -16.89 -12.77
C THR A 58 0.27 -15.84 -13.68
N ARG A 59 -0.35 -16.30 -14.77
CA ARG A 59 -1.09 -15.45 -15.72
C ARG A 59 -2.28 -14.72 -15.07
N THR A 60 -3.01 -15.38 -14.17
CA THR A 60 -4.08 -14.74 -13.38
C THR A 60 -3.51 -13.59 -12.51
N LYS A 61 -2.34 -13.80 -11.89
CA LYS A 61 -1.69 -12.78 -11.04
C LYS A 61 -1.20 -11.59 -11.86
N GLU A 62 -0.69 -11.83 -13.07
CA GLU A 62 -0.32 -10.78 -14.03
C GLU A 62 -1.53 -9.92 -14.40
N TYR A 63 -2.67 -10.53 -14.76
CA TYR A 63 -3.90 -9.76 -15.05
C TYR A 63 -4.37 -8.90 -13.86
N ILE A 64 -4.21 -9.39 -12.63
CA ILE A 64 -4.56 -8.62 -11.42
C ILE A 64 -3.63 -7.42 -11.25
N GLN A 65 -2.33 -7.61 -11.47
CA GLN A 65 -1.36 -6.53 -11.44
C GLN A 65 -1.66 -5.49 -12.54
N ASP A 66 -2.02 -5.93 -13.73
CA ASP A 66 -2.42 -5.05 -14.83
C ASP A 66 -3.67 -4.26 -14.52
N LEU A 67 -4.69 -4.88 -13.95
CA LEU A 67 -5.89 -4.15 -13.53
C LEU A 67 -5.56 -3.03 -12.53
N LYS A 68 -4.58 -3.24 -11.65
CA LYS A 68 -4.09 -2.20 -10.73
C LYS A 68 -3.41 -1.06 -11.47
N VAL A 69 -2.58 -1.36 -12.47
CA VAL A 69 -1.89 -0.37 -13.31
C VAL A 69 -2.89 0.41 -14.17
N LEU A 70 -3.77 -0.27 -14.90
CA LEU A 70 -4.79 0.33 -15.77
C LEU A 70 -5.75 1.23 -14.99
N ARG A 71 -6.14 0.82 -13.78
CA ARG A 71 -6.94 1.66 -12.88
C ARG A 71 -6.16 2.91 -12.45
N SER A 72 -4.88 2.77 -12.09
CA SER A 72 -4.04 3.93 -11.75
C SER A 72 -3.93 4.89 -12.92
N MET A 73 -3.77 4.39 -14.16
CA MET A 73 -3.76 5.23 -15.36
C MET A 73 -5.11 5.93 -15.57
N ALA A 74 -6.23 5.25 -15.33
CA ALA A 74 -7.56 5.84 -15.49
C ALA A 74 -7.85 6.98 -14.50
N VAL A 75 -7.34 6.88 -13.27
CA VAL A 75 -7.43 7.97 -12.27
C VAL A 75 -6.49 9.12 -12.64
N ASN A 76 -5.22 8.81 -12.94
CA ASN A 76 -4.22 9.82 -13.31
C ASN A 76 -4.58 10.55 -14.61
N LEU A 77 -5.38 9.95 -15.50
CA LEU A 77 -5.88 10.62 -16.70
C LEU A 77 -6.68 11.90 -16.39
N ILE A 78 -7.37 11.92 -15.25
CA ILE A 78 -8.25 13.01 -14.81
C ILE A 78 -7.49 13.96 -13.88
N ASP A 79 -6.67 13.40 -12.99
CA ASP A 79 -6.02 14.15 -11.90
C ASP A 79 -4.66 14.74 -12.29
N ASP A 80 -3.85 14.04 -13.10
CA ASP A 80 -2.53 14.51 -13.52
C ASP A 80 -2.58 15.44 -14.73
N ASP A 81 -1.53 16.25 -14.89
CA ASP A 81 -1.32 17.04 -16.09
C ASP A 81 -0.93 16.19 -17.31
N ALA A 82 -1.10 16.75 -18.51
CA ALA A 82 -0.86 16.05 -19.77
C ALA A 82 0.57 15.49 -19.89
N VAL A 83 1.57 16.24 -19.41
CA VAL A 83 2.99 15.86 -19.46
C VAL A 83 3.25 14.71 -18.49
N SER A 84 2.77 14.85 -17.26
CA SER A 84 2.86 13.83 -16.22
C SER A 84 2.21 12.51 -16.63
N PHE A 85 1.01 12.59 -17.20
CA PHE A 85 0.27 11.43 -17.70
C PHE A 85 1.02 10.75 -18.86
N HIS A 86 1.56 11.53 -19.81
CA HIS A 86 2.34 10.98 -20.91
C HIS A 86 3.60 10.26 -20.40
N ALA A 87 4.34 10.85 -19.46
CA ALA A 87 5.51 10.23 -18.86
C ALA A 87 5.16 8.90 -18.17
N LEU A 88 4.02 8.82 -17.47
CA LEU A 88 3.53 7.58 -16.88
C LEU A 88 3.26 6.52 -17.94
N VAL A 89 2.49 6.88 -18.98
CA VAL A 89 2.11 5.95 -20.05
C VAL A 89 3.35 5.47 -20.83
N SER A 90 4.32 6.35 -21.09
CA SER A 90 5.57 6.00 -21.79
C SER A 90 6.43 4.97 -21.04
N LYS A 91 6.38 4.93 -19.70
CA LYS A 91 7.07 3.89 -18.90
C LYS A 91 6.56 2.49 -19.22
N TYR A 92 5.29 2.35 -19.56
CA TYR A 92 4.68 1.05 -19.87
C TYR A 92 4.74 0.70 -21.36
N SER A 93 5.26 1.61 -22.19
CA SER A 93 5.47 1.42 -23.63
C SER A 93 6.80 0.71 -23.95
N THR A 94 7.63 0.40 -22.95
CA THR A 94 8.93 -0.24 -23.14
C THR A 94 8.80 -1.71 -23.56
N GLN A 95 9.70 -2.15 -24.45
CA GLN A 95 9.76 -3.53 -24.93
C GLN A 95 9.91 -4.56 -23.79
N GLU A 96 10.62 -4.19 -22.72
CA GLU A 96 10.81 -5.02 -21.52
C GLU A 96 9.48 -5.31 -20.82
N TYR A 97 8.64 -4.28 -20.64
CA TYR A 97 7.33 -4.43 -20.03
C TYR A 97 6.38 -5.25 -20.93
N ALA A 98 6.53 -5.18 -22.26
CA ALA A 98 5.70 -5.96 -23.18
C ALA A 98 5.96 -7.48 -23.11
N GLN A 99 7.17 -7.92 -22.73
CA GLN A 99 7.53 -9.34 -22.65
C GLN A 99 7.03 -10.03 -21.38
N VAL A 100 6.97 -9.31 -20.27
CA VAL A 100 6.61 -9.85 -18.95
C VAL A 100 5.10 -9.81 -18.71
N ASN A 101 4.37 -9.04 -19.51
CA ASN A 101 3.00 -8.68 -19.18
C ASN A 101 1.92 -9.52 -19.88
N SER A 102 0.67 -9.41 -19.41
CA SER A 102 -0.49 -10.21 -19.86
C SER A 102 -0.94 -9.97 -21.30
N GLY A 103 -0.18 -9.18 -22.07
CA GLY A 103 -0.35 -8.95 -23.50
C GLY A 103 -1.31 -7.82 -23.85
N TRP A 104 -1.83 -7.05 -22.89
CA TRP A 104 -2.83 -6.02 -23.21
C TRP A 104 -2.30 -4.87 -24.07
N ILE A 105 -0.99 -4.68 -24.10
CA ILE A 105 -0.28 -3.69 -24.94
C ILE A 105 -0.42 -4.01 -26.43
N LEU A 106 -0.65 -5.27 -26.79
CA LEU A 106 -0.83 -5.71 -28.17
C LEU A 106 -2.24 -5.42 -28.72
N LEU A 107 -3.16 -4.93 -27.88
CA LEU A 107 -4.48 -4.54 -28.35
C LEU A 107 -4.40 -3.23 -29.15
N GLU A 108 -5.21 -3.13 -30.19
CA GLU A 108 -5.37 -1.89 -30.97
C GLU A 108 -5.75 -0.70 -30.07
N SER A 109 -6.61 -0.93 -29.06
CA SER A 109 -6.99 0.08 -28.06
C SER A 109 -5.77 0.62 -27.28
N ALA A 110 -4.75 -0.20 -27.06
CA ALA A 110 -3.53 0.23 -26.37
C ALA A 110 -2.62 1.06 -27.29
N GLU A 111 -2.48 0.68 -28.56
CA GLU A 111 -1.77 1.51 -29.55
C GLU A 111 -2.41 2.90 -29.70
N GLN A 112 -3.74 2.93 -29.77
CA GLN A 112 -4.50 4.18 -29.79
C GLN A 112 -4.29 5.00 -28.52
N LEU A 113 -4.23 4.36 -27.35
CA LEU A 113 -3.93 5.01 -26.07
C LEU A 113 -2.57 5.72 -26.11
N PHE A 114 -1.50 5.03 -26.54
CA PHE A 114 -0.16 5.61 -26.62
C PHE A 114 -0.10 6.78 -27.60
N ARG A 115 -0.72 6.62 -28.77
CA ARG A 115 -0.79 7.68 -29.80
C ARG A 115 -1.52 8.92 -29.29
N LEU A 116 -2.68 8.73 -28.65
CA LEU A 116 -3.47 9.84 -28.10
C LEU A 116 -2.77 10.50 -26.91
N ALA A 117 -2.10 9.73 -26.04
CA ALA A 117 -1.32 10.29 -24.93
C ALA A 117 -0.17 11.15 -25.44
N ARG A 118 0.53 10.72 -26.49
CA ARG A 118 1.58 11.52 -27.15
C ARG A 118 1.02 12.79 -27.80
N GLY A 119 -0.13 12.68 -28.47
CA GLY A 119 -0.81 13.81 -29.12
C GLY A 119 -1.29 14.90 -28.15
N ARG A 120 -1.32 14.63 -26.84
CA ARG A 120 -1.63 15.64 -25.81
C ARG A 120 -0.47 16.54 -25.46
N VAL A 121 0.76 16.09 -25.71
CA VAL A 121 1.98 16.83 -25.38
C VAL A 121 2.60 17.42 -26.63
N PHE A 122 2.57 16.66 -27.72
CA PHE A 122 3.18 17.02 -28.99
C PHE A 122 2.13 17.27 -30.06
N ASN A 123 2.28 18.37 -30.80
CA ASN A 123 1.45 18.67 -31.95
C ASN A 123 1.82 17.78 -33.16
N HIS A 124 1.06 17.85 -34.26
CA HIS A 124 1.33 17.09 -35.49
C HIS A 124 2.74 17.33 -36.08
N LYS A 125 3.36 18.47 -35.76
CA LYS A 125 4.73 18.84 -36.14
C LYS A 125 5.80 18.35 -35.16
N GLN A 126 5.44 17.55 -34.15
CA GLN A 126 6.28 17.16 -33.01
C GLN A 126 6.81 18.32 -32.15
N GLU A 127 6.20 19.50 -32.27
CA GLU A 127 6.45 20.63 -31.37
C GLU A 127 5.77 20.41 -30.01
N PHE A 128 6.42 20.84 -28.94
CA PHE A 128 5.86 20.82 -27.59
C PHE A 128 4.77 21.89 -27.43
N ASP A 129 3.52 21.44 -27.34
CA ASP A 129 2.33 22.25 -27.04
C ASP A 129 1.35 21.42 -26.19
N PRO A 130 1.63 21.26 -24.88
CA PRO A 130 0.80 20.42 -24.02
C PRO A 130 -0.61 20.97 -23.82
N GLU A 131 -1.60 20.08 -23.87
CA GLU A 131 -3.01 20.35 -23.56
C GLU A 131 -3.15 20.79 -22.08
N GLN A 132 -3.87 21.90 -21.84
CA GLN A 132 -4.22 22.34 -20.49
C GLN A 132 -5.38 21.53 -19.93
N CYS A 133 -5.37 21.27 -18.63
CA CYS A 133 -6.50 20.64 -17.96
C CYS A 133 -7.73 21.58 -17.98
N PRO A 134 -8.90 21.12 -18.47
CA PRO A 134 -10.10 21.95 -18.52
C PRO A 134 -10.54 22.47 -17.14
N LYS A 135 -10.34 21.68 -16.07
CA LYS A 135 -10.63 22.09 -14.68
C LYS A 135 -9.87 23.34 -14.25
N TRP A 136 -8.64 23.54 -14.73
CA TRP A 136 -7.85 24.73 -14.38
C TRP A 136 -8.45 26.01 -14.94
N LYS A 137 -9.02 25.94 -16.16
CA LYS A 137 -9.72 27.06 -16.75
C LYS A 137 -10.96 27.41 -15.94
N CYS A 138 -11.80 26.41 -15.62
CA CYS A 138 -12.97 26.60 -14.75
C CYS A 138 -12.60 27.17 -13.38
N LEU A 139 -11.57 26.63 -12.73
CA LEU A 139 -11.09 27.12 -11.43
C LEU A 139 -10.61 28.57 -11.52
N SER A 140 -9.87 28.92 -12.58
CA SER A 140 -9.40 30.29 -12.80
C SER A 140 -10.56 31.26 -13.05
N ASP A 141 -11.57 30.87 -13.81
CA ASP A 141 -12.76 31.69 -14.07
C ASP A 141 -13.59 31.87 -12.77
N LEU A 142 -13.74 30.83 -11.95
CA LEU A 142 -14.40 30.89 -10.64
C LEU A 142 -13.69 31.85 -9.67
N LEU A 143 -12.37 31.74 -9.56
CA LEU A 143 -11.58 32.56 -8.64
C LEU A 143 -11.43 34.01 -9.10
N SER A 144 -11.35 34.27 -10.41
CA SER A 144 -11.07 35.61 -10.95
C SER A 144 -12.31 36.44 -11.25
N LYS A 145 -13.44 35.81 -11.64
CA LYS A 145 -14.64 36.52 -12.10
C LYS A 145 -15.82 36.29 -11.18
N GLU A 146 -16.23 35.04 -10.98
CA GLU A 146 -17.51 34.73 -10.32
C GLU A 146 -17.52 35.10 -8.83
N ILE A 147 -16.55 34.62 -8.05
CA ILE A 147 -16.51 34.87 -6.61
C ILE A 147 -16.32 36.38 -6.32
N PRO A 148 -15.39 37.10 -6.99
CA PRO A 148 -15.25 38.53 -6.78
C PRO A 148 -16.49 39.35 -7.18
N GLU A 149 -17.19 38.98 -8.25
CA GLU A 149 -18.44 39.64 -8.65
C GLU A 149 -19.58 39.41 -7.64
N GLU A 150 -19.69 38.20 -7.09
CA GLU A 150 -20.67 37.93 -6.05
C GLU A 150 -20.40 38.69 -4.75
N VAL A 151 -19.13 38.81 -4.36
CA VAL A 151 -18.74 39.56 -3.17
C VAL A 151 -19.02 41.05 -3.37
N LYS A 152 -18.74 41.60 -4.56
CA LYS A 152 -19.07 43.00 -4.91
C LYS A 152 -20.58 43.28 -4.94
N LYS A 153 -21.41 42.29 -5.24
CA LYS A 153 -22.89 42.41 -5.24
C LYS A 153 -23.49 42.39 -3.83
N LYS A 154 -22.77 41.89 -2.82
CA LYS A 154 -23.21 41.94 -1.42
C LYS A 154 -22.79 43.30 -0.83
N ASP A 155 -23.77 44.16 -0.56
CA ASP A 155 -23.54 45.46 0.07
C ASP A 155 -22.75 45.32 1.39
N GLY A 156 -21.57 45.95 1.47
CA GLY A 156 -20.74 46.02 2.68
C GLY A 156 -19.65 44.94 2.85
N ALA A 157 -19.50 43.99 1.92
CA ALA A 157 -18.46 42.96 2.02
C ALA A 157 -17.10 43.45 1.46
N LYS A 158 -16.07 43.53 2.32
CA LYS A 158 -14.69 43.78 1.87
C LYS A 158 -14.09 42.48 1.33
N LEU A 159 -13.49 42.54 0.14
CA LEU A 159 -12.81 41.41 -0.52
C LEU A 159 -11.69 40.81 0.35
N ASN A 160 -11.18 41.59 1.30
CA ASN A 160 -10.03 41.29 2.15
C ASN A 160 -10.35 40.26 3.24
N ASN A 161 -11.63 40.04 3.56
CA ASN A 161 -12.05 39.10 4.61
C ASN A 161 -12.68 37.82 4.05
N THR A 162 -12.81 37.69 2.72
CA THR A 162 -13.42 36.50 2.13
C THR A 162 -12.40 35.37 2.06
N LYS A 163 -12.71 34.29 2.78
CA LYS A 163 -11.90 33.07 2.83
C LYS A 163 -12.50 32.03 1.89
N ILE A 164 -11.69 31.57 0.94
CA ILE A 164 -12.03 30.54 -0.04
C ILE A 164 -11.26 29.28 0.33
N LEU A 165 -11.97 28.17 0.52
CA LEU A 165 -11.37 26.86 0.78
C LEU A 165 -11.50 25.97 -0.46
N VAL A 166 -10.37 25.60 -1.06
CA VAL A 166 -10.31 24.61 -2.14
C VAL A 166 -9.98 23.26 -1.54
N LEU A 167 -10.87 22.28 -1.76
CA LEU A 167 -10.72 20.92 -1.25
C LEU A 167 -10.32 19.96 -2.36
N CYS A 168 -9.25 19.22 -2.10
CA CYS A 168 -8.65 18.24 -3.00
C CYS A 168 -8.57 16.87 -2.35
N GLN A 169 -8.43 15.84 -3.17
CA GLN A 169 -8.29 14.49 -2.66
C GLN A 169 -6.87 14.15 -2.18
N ASP A 170 -5.86 14.49 -2.99
CA ASP A 170 -4.50 14.01 -2.81
C ASP A 170 -3.53 15.18 -2.60
N ASN A 171 -2.46 14.99 -1.84
CA ASN A 171 -1.45 16.03 -1.62
C ASN A 171 -0.75 16.44 -2.93
N LYS A 172 -0.64 15.51 -3.88
CA LYS A 172 -0.08 15.78 -5.22
C LYS A 172 -0.90 16.80 -5.99
N THR A 173 -2.23 16.67 -5.97
CA THR A 173 -3.13 17.60 -6.66
C THR A 173 -3.17 18.95 -5.95
N CYS A 174 -3.05 18.95 -4.61
CA CYS A 174 -2.85 20.18 -3.84
C CYS A 174 -1.57 20.93 -4.25
N SER A 175 -0.44 20.22 -4.34
CA SER A 175 0.83 20.79 -4.79
C SER A 175 0.74 21.27 -6.24
N GLN A 176 0.16 20.47 -7.14
CA GLN A 176 -0.07 20.85 -8.53
C GLN A 176 -0.91 22.13 -8.65
N LEU A 177 -2.02 22.24 -7.92
CA LEU A 177 -2.86 23.44 -7.93
C LEU A 177 -2.13 24.65 -7.36
N ASN A 178 -1.33 24.46 -6.31
CA ASN A 178 -0.50 25.53 -5.77
C ASN A 178 0.49 26.07 -6.82
N HIS A 179 1.23 25.17 -7.48
CA HIS A 179 2.17 25.55 -8.56
C HIS A 179 1.46 26.16 -9.78
N PHE A 180 0.25 25.70 -10.10
CA PHE A 180 -0.57 26.25 -11.17
C PHE A 180 -1.01 27.69 -10.85
N LEU A 181 -1.44 27.97 -9.61
CA LEU A 181 -1.88 29.30 -9.20
C LEU A 181 -0.71 30.28 -9.05
N THR A 182 0.49 29.82 -8.71
CA THR A 182 1.69 30.67 -8.59
C THR A 182 2.35 30.97 -9.92
N MET A 183 2.66 29.94 -10.72
CA MET A 183 3.46 30.07 -11.94
C MET A 183 2.62 30.30 -13.20
N GLY A 184 1.33 29.98 -13.15
CA GLY A 184 0.45 29.92 -14.31
C GLY A 184 0.61 28.62 -15.13
N PRO A 185 -0.38 28.30 -15.99
CA PRO A 185 -0.49 26.99 -16.65
C PRO A 185 0.69 26.64 -17.56
N TYR A 186 1.15 27.60 -18.37
CA TYR A 186 2.20 27.34 -19.36
C TYR A 186 3.58 27.11 -18.71
N LYS A 187 3.94 27.93 -17.72
CA LYS A 187 5.21 27.80 -16.99
C LYS A 187 5.23 26.51 -16.16
N TYR A 188 4.12 26.15 -15.54
CA TYR A 188 3.97 24.89 -14.81
C TYR A 188 4.19 23.65 -15.71
N LEU A 189 3.53 23.59 -16.87
CA LEU A 189 3.66 22.46 -17.79
C LEU A 189 5.08 22.33 -18.35
N PHE A 190 5.75 23.46 -18.59
CA PHE A 190 7.16 23.48 -18.99
C PHE A 190 8.06 22.97 -17.85
N TYR A 191 7.88 23.46 -16.62
CA TYR A 191 8.60 22.99 -15.44
C TYR A 191 8.45 21.48 -15.22
N MET A 192 7.23 20.94 -15.37
CA MET A 192 6.97 19.51 -15.29
C MET A 192 7.66 18.69 -16.37
N ALA A 193 7.83 19.24 -17.58
CA ALA A 193 8.54 18.55 -18.66
C ALA A 193 10.03 18.35 -18.33
N PHE A 194 10.69 19.32 -17.71
CA PHE A 194 12.07 19.16 -17.23
C PHE A 194 12.16 18.15 -16.10
N ARG A 195 11.28 18.26 -15.11
CA ARG A 195 11.31 17.36 -13.93
C ARG A 195 11.08 15.89 -14.29
N ARG A 196 10.40 15.63 -15.41
CA ARG A 196 10.08 14.28 -15.92
C ARG A 196 11.05 13.83 -17.03
N ASP A 197 12.13 14.56 -17.27
CA ASP A 197 13.14 14.31 -18.31
C ASP A 197 12.56 14.08 -19.72
N LEU A 198 11.57 14.89 -20.11
CA LEU A 198 11.00 14.81 -21.46
C LEU A 198 11.95 15.43 -22.49
N THR A 199 12.28 14.69 -23.55
CA THR A 199 13.10 15.21 -24.67
C THR A 199 12.29 16.20 -25.50
N VAL A 200 12.44 17.50 -25.22
CA VAL A 200 11.80 18.58 -25.97
C VAL A 200 12.75 19.09 -27.06
N ASN A 201 12.54 18.66 -28.31
CA ASN A 201 13.39 19.03 -29.45
C ASN A 201 13.00 20.39 -30.06
N THR A 202 11.70 20.69 -30.14
CA THR A 202 11.15 21.94 -30.69
C THR A 202 9.97 22.43 -29.83
N VAL A 203 9.92 23.73 -29.60
CA VAL A 203 8.97 24.38 -28.70
C VAL A 203 8.04 25.30 -29.51
N SER A 204 6.73 25.29 -29.23
CA SER A 204 5.75 26.12 -29.94
C SER A 204 5.95 27.62 -29.66
N SER A 205 5.47 28.49 -30.57
CA SER A 205 5.58 29.96 -30.49
C SER A 205 4.98 30.59 -29.22
N LYS A 206 4.14 29.86 -28.47
CA LYS A 206 3.58 30.30 -27.17
C LYS A 206 4.60 30.26 -26.02
N TYR A 207 5.68 29.51 -26.18
CA TYR A 207 6.67 29.23 -25.14
C TYR A 207 8.03 29.87 -25.45
N THR A 208 8.16 30.62 -26.55
CA THR A 208 9.42 31.28 -26.95
C THR A 208 9.89 32.34 -25.94
N ASN A 209 8.97 32.89 -25.15
CA ASN A 209 9.26 33.88 -24.12
C ASN A 209 9.68 33.26 -22.77
N LEU A 210 9.57 31.93 -22.61
CA LEU A 210 10.01 31.21 -21.41
C LEU A 210 11.46 30.73 -21.62
N LYS A 211 12.43 31.56 -21.20
CA LYS A 211 13.84 31.15 -21.16
C LYS A 211 14.02 29.93 -20.26
N LYS A 212 14.90 29.00 -20.68
CA LYS A 212 15.36 27.88 -19.86
C LYS A 212 15.79 28.39 -18.48
N PRO A 213 15.40 27.76 -17.36
CA PRO A 213 16.13 27.96 -16.12
C PRO A 213 17.58 27.53 -16.38
N LYS A 214 18.55 28.40 -16.04
CA LYS A 214 19.98 28.13 -16.26
C LYS A 214 20.36 26.87 -15.47
N THR A 215 20.71 25.79 -16.17
CA THR A 215 21.63 24.79 -15.65
C THR A 215 23.01 25.44 -15.56
N GLU A 216 23.59 25.47 -14.37
CA GLU A 216 24.98 25.89 -14.15
C GLU A 216 25.91 24.92 -14.88
N GLU A 217 26.32 25.30 -16.08
CA GLU A 217 27.51 24.72 -16.71
C GLU A 217 28.69 25.63 -16.38
N THR A 218 29.58 25.09 -15.57
CA THR A 218 30.93 25.58 -15.30
C THR A 218 31.66 25.88 -16.60
N ASN A 219 32.04 27.15 -16.83
CA ASN A 219 33.08 27.49 -17.78
C ASN A 219 34.14 28.36 -17.11
N GLU A 220 35.31 27.75 -16.95
CA GLU A 220 36.56 28.40 -16.63
C GLU A 220 36.90 29.48 -17.66
N LYS A 221 37.17 30.70 -17.17
CA LYS A 221 38.20 31.66 -17.60
C LYS A 221 37.67 33.09 -17.47
N ASP A 222 37.96 33.73 -16.34
CA ASP A 222 38.94 34.82 -16.34
C ASP A 222 39.30 35.26 -14.92
N LYS A 223 40.60 35.25 -14.63
CA LYS A 223 41.20 35.78 -13.41
C LYS A 223 41.44 37.28 -13.60
N LYS A 224 41.00 38.10 -12.63
CA LYS A 224 41.81 39.09 -11.86
C LYS A 224 40.92 40.13 -11.16
N HIS A 225 40.69 39.94 -9.86
CA HIS A 225 41.30 40.80 -8.83
C HIS A 225 41.02 40.21 -7.44
N LYS A 226 42.10 39.94 -6.70
CA LYS A 226 42.09 39.63 -5.26
C LYS A 226 41.94 40.93 -4.47
N GLN A 227 41.08 40.93 -3.45
CA GLN A 227 41.45 41.36 -2.11
C GLN A 227 40.57 40.65 -1.07
N GLU A 228 41.26 40.07 -0.09
CA GLU A 228 40.80 39.14 0.95
C GLU A 228 40.16 39.88 2.14
N VAL A 229 39.15 39.30 2.81
CA VAL A 229 39.11 38.92 4.25
C VAL A 229 37.79 38.14 4.55
N LYS A 230 37.94 36.84 4.90
CA LYS A 230 37.30 35.97 5.94
C LYS A 230 36.07 36.50 6.73
N ASP A 231 35.07 35.74 7.20
CA ASP A 231 34.67 34.32 7.29
C ASP A 231 33.14 34.35 7.57
N ASP A 232 32.30 33.51 6.94
CA ASP A 232 31.33 32.62 7.61
C ASP A 232 30.63 31.73 6.55
N ASP A 233 30.89 30.43 6.62
CA ASP A 233 30.47 29.40 5.65
C ASP A 233 29.06 28.86 5.95
N ASN A 234 28.23 28.90 4.90
CA ASN A 234 27.35 27.83 4.42
C ASN A 234 26.35 27.17 5.39
N LYS A 235 25.14 27.72 5.40
CA LYS A 235 23.91 26.92 5.29
C LYS A 235 23.28 27.28 3.95
N ASP A 236 22.93 26.27 3.16
CA ASP A 236 21.74 26.21 2.28
C ASP A 236 22.01 25.25 1.13
N ASP A 237 21.73 23.96 1.35
CA ASP A 237 21.59 22.96 0.27
C ASP A 237 20.52 21.87 0.60
N GLU A 238 19.64 22.11 1.59
CA GLU A 238 18.64 21.10 2.03
C GLU A 238 17.18 21.35 1.59
N ASP A 239 16.86 22.35 0.76
CA ASP A 239 15.44 22.71 0.55
C ASP A 239 14.73 22.10 -0.67
N PHE A 240 15.39 21.30 -1.52
CA PHE A 240 14.79 20.86 -2.79
C PHE A 240 13.81 19.66 -2.72
N ASN A 241 13.66 18.98 -1.57
CA ASN A 241 12.77 17.82 -1.43
C ASN A 241 11.59 18.01 -0.45
N ALA A 242 11.51 19.15 0.25
CA ALA A 242 10.50 19.33 1.31
C ALA A 242 9.09 19.66 0.79
N ASP A 243 8.96 20.17 -0.44
CA ASP A 243 7.70 20.74 -0.92
C ASP A 243 6.63 19.73 -1.35
N GLU A 244 6.95 18.44 -1.56
CA GLU A 244 5.92 17.42 -1.84
C GLU A 244 5.16 16.94 -0.59
N THR A 245 5.67 17.23 0.61
CA THR A 245 5.11 16.74 1.88
C THR A 245 4.23 17.76 2.60
N LYS A 246 4.23 19.03 2.17
CA LYS A 246 3.43 20.09 2.79
C LYS A 246 1.95 19.92 2.39
N SER A 247 1.10 19.73 3.39
CA SER A 247 -0.37 19.60 3.25
C SER A 247 -1.09 20.95 3.14
N ASN A 248 -0.38 22.05 3.44
CA ASN A 248 -0.98 23.33 3.79
C ASN A 248 -0.32 24.46 3.01
N TYR A 249 -1.08 25.11 2.13
CA TYR A 249 -0.60 26.25 1.34
C TYR A 249 -1.50 27.46 1.59
N LEU A 250 -0.89 28.57 1.99
CA LEU A 250 -1.50 29.89 2.06
C LEU A 250 -0.90 30.71 0.92
N LEU A 251 -1.73 31.16 -0.03
CA LEU A 251 -1.26 31.98 -1.14
C LEU A 251 -1.73 33.43 -0.97
N THR A 252 -0.80 34.33 -0.70
CA THR A 252 -1.00 35.78 -0.84
C THR A 252 -0.48 36.21 -2.21
N LEU A 253 -1.39 36.48 -3.13
CA LEU A 253 -1.07 36.86 -4.51
C LEU A 253 -0.50 38.28 -4.57
N THR A 254 0.81 38.42 -4.71
CA THR A 254 1.46 39.67 -5.10
C THR A 254 1.53 39.75 -6.63
N GLN A 255 0.86 40.78 -7.17
CA GLN A 255 0.96 41.34 -8.53
C GLN A 255 0.87 40.43 -9.78
N CYS A 256 -0.33 40.39 -10.38
CA CYS A 256 -0.50 40.26 -11.83
C CYS A 256 -1.08 41.59 -12.35
N ASN A 257 -0.24 42.49 -12.83
CA ASN A 257 -0.66 43.56 -13.75
C ASN A 257 0.37 43.64 -14.87
N VAL A 258 -0.09 43.43 -16.11
CA VAL A 258 0.75 43.50 -17.31
C VAL A 258 1.13 44.96 -17.54
N GLN A 259 2.38 45.33 -17.26
CA GLN A 259 3.25 46.15 -18.10
C GLN A 259 4.63 46.40 -17.42
N ALA A 260 5.69 46.12 -18.20
CA ALA A 260 7.10 46.45 -18.00
C ALA A 260 7.95 45.58 -17.05
N GLU A 261 9.21 45.43 -17.46
CA GLU A 261 10.25 44.51 -16.98
C GLU A 261 10.76 44.83 -15.57
N ALA A 262 10.72 43.86 -14.66
CA ALA A 262 11.67 43.69 -13.54
C ALA A 262 11.47 42.30 -12.90
N VAL A 263 12.51 41.78 -12.27
CA VAL A 263 12.63 40.42 -11.73
C VAL A 263 11.82 40.30 -10.43
N ASP A 264 10.75 39.49 -10.45
CA ASP A 264 9.92 39.18 -9.28
C ASP A 264 10.49 37.98 -8.51
N GLU A 265 11.11 38.24 -7.36
CA GLU A 265 11.32 37.26 -6.29
C GLU A 265 10.26 37.48 -5.19
N SER A 266 9.29 36.57 -5.08
CA SER A 266 8.38 36.53 -3.94
C SER A 266 8.93 35.60 -2.85
N MET A 267 9.30 36.17 -1.70
CA MET A 267 9.65 35.40 -0.49
C MET A 267 8.40 34.77 0.15
N PHE A 268 8.54 33.56 0.72
CA PHE A 268 7.51 32.77 1.39
C PHE A 268 7.89 32.43 2.85
N GLU A 269 6.90 32.36 3.75
CA GLU A 269 7.04 31.83 5.12
C GLU A 269 5.99 30.74 5.45
N PRO A 270 6.35 29.70 6.24
CA PRO A 270 5.47 28.59 6.63
C PRO A 270 4.52 28.89 7.83
N ILE A 271 3.37 28.21 7.86
CA ILE A 271 2.23 28.38 8.81
C ILE A 271 2.56 28.18 10.30
N SER A 272 3.73 27.61 10.65
CA SER A 272 4.14 27.41 12.05
C SER A 272 4.44 28.71 12.81
N GLN A 273 4.41 29.87 12.14
CA GLN A 273 4.75 31.18 12.70
C GLN A 273 3.57 32.17 12.76
N MET A 274 2.32 31.69 12.69
CA MET A 274 1.13 32.56 12.83
C MET A 274 1.01 33.27 14.19
N GLU A 275 1.75 32.87 15.22
CA GLU A 275 1.67 33.50 16.55
C GLU A 275 2.41 34.85 16.64
N ASN A 276 3.24 35.23 15.66
CA ASN A 276 4.15 36.40 15.79
C ASN A 276 4.02 37.50 14.72
N LEU A 277 3.00 37.50 13.86
CA LEU A 277 2.84 38.55 12.83
C LEU A 277 1.69 39.51 13.18
N ASP A 278 2.06 40.76 13.50
CA ASP A 278 1.15 41.88 13.74
C ASP A 278 0.40 42.27 12.44
N PHE A 279 -0.91 42.05 12.42
CA PHE A 279 -1.78 42.22 11.24
C PHE A 279 -2.12 43.68 10.88
N THR A 280 -1.43 44.68 11.43
CA THR A 280 -1.88 46.08 11.37
C THR A 280 -1.34 46.91 10.20
N GLN A 281 -0.54 46.36 9.26
CA GLN A 281 0.12 47.19 8.22
C GLN A 281 0.05 46.68 6.77
N LEU A 282 -0.95 45.88 6.37
CA LEU A 282 -1.12 45.51 4.96
C LEU A 282 -2.57 45.72 4.49
N GLU A 283 -2.80 46.85 3.84
CA GLU A 283 -3.99 47.10 3.02
C GLU A 283 -3.96 46.17 1.78
N ILE A 284 -4.58 44.98 1.86
CA ILE A 284 -4.65 44.04 0.73
C ILE A 284 -6.11 43.82 0.32
N GLU A 285 -6.49 44.41 -0.82
CA GLU A 285 -7.79 44.27 -1.49
C GLU A 285 -8.06 42.87 -2.10
N ARG A 286 -7.77 41.74 -1.42
CA ARG A 286 -7.83 40.39 -2.06
C ARG A 286 -8.33 39.25 -1.15
N PRO A 287 -8.99 38.22 -1.72
CA PRO A 287 -9.48 37.06 -0.98
C PRO A 287 -8.35 36.08 -0.60
N ILE A 288 -8.47 35.45 0.56
CA ILE A 288 -7.51 34.44 1.05
C ILE A 288 -7.90 33.07 0.50
N ILE A 289 -7.03 32.44 -0.29
CA ILE A 289 -7.24 31.10 -0.85
C ILE A 289 -6.45 30.09 -0.03
N CYS A 290 -7.16 29.12 0.57
CA CYS A 290 -6.58 28.00 1.29
C CYS A 290 -6.83 26.72 0.50
N ILE A 291 -5.78 25.97 0.15
CA ILE A 291 -5.91 24.65 -0.48
C ILE A 291 -5.61 23.59 0.58
N ARG A 292 -6.53 22.65 0.75
CA ARG A 292 -6.40 21.55 1.73
C ARG A 292 -6.91 20.24 1.15
N THR A 293 -6.40 19.14 1.71
CA THR A 293 -6.91 17.81 1.39
C THR A 293 -8.06 17.41 2.31
N PHE A 294 -8.91 16.47 1.87
CA PHE A 294 -9.99 15.93 2.72
C PHE A 294 -9.46 15.25 3.99
N LYS A 295 -8.25 14.67 3.92
CA LYS A 295 -7.63 13.91 5.02
C LYS A 295 -6.17 14.30 5.14
N GLU A 296 -5.84 15.01 6.21
CA GLU A 296 -4.46 15.30 6.57
C GLU A 296 -3.88 14.08 7.30
N SER A 297 -2.85 13.46 6.72
CA SER A 297 -2.13 12.31 7.33
C SER A 297 -3.02 11.14 7.77
N GLY A 298 -4.15 10.91 7.09
CA GLY A 298 -5.10 9.83 7.40
C GLY A 298 -6.11 10.13 8.52
N CYS A 299 -6.07 11.32 9.11
CA CYS A 299 -7.06 11.74 10.12
C CYS A 299 -8.39 12.13 9.45
N ASN A 300 -9.48 11.41 9.74
CA ASN A 300 -10.80 11.72 9.14
C ASN A 300 -11.46 13.00 9.70
N PHE A 301 -10.94 13.53 10.81
CA PHE A 301 -11.45 14.74 11.48
C PHE A 301 -10.69 16.03 11.09
N SER A 302 -9.68 15.94 10.22
CA SER A 302 -8.89 17.12 9.82
C SER A 302 -9.74 18.17 9.12
N LEU A 303 -10.68 17.74 8.27
CA LEU A 303 -11.56 18.65 7.54
C LEU A 303 -12.47 19.44 8.47
N GLU A 304 -13.05 18.79 9.48
CA GLU A 304 -13.92 19.44 10.46
C GLU A 304 -13.18 20.52 11.25
N ARG A 305 -11.98 20.22 11.75
CA ARG A 305 -11.12 21.21 12.41
C ARG A 305 -10.75 22.37 11.48
N THR A 306 -10.48 22.08 10.22
CA THR A 306 -10.15 23.07 9.19
C THR A 306 -11.33 23.99 8.90
N LEU A 307 -12.54 23.44 8.77
CA LEU A 307 -13.77 24.21 8.57
C LEU A 307 -14.08 25.08 9.79
N GLU A 308 -13.90 24.56 11.01
CA GLU A 308 -14.08 25.32 12.25
C GLU A 308 -13.05 26.45 12.42
N ALA A 309 -11.78 26.20 12.07
CA ALA A 309 -10.72 27.20 12.18
C ALA A 309 -10.81 28.29 11.10
N LEU A 310 -11.06 27.91 9.85
CA LEU A 310 -11.08 28.86 8.73
C LEU A 310 -12.42 29.58 8.59
N ARG A 311 -13.54 28.94 8.96
CA ARG A 311 -14.93 29.37 8.67
C ARG A 311 -15.08 30.02 7.29
N PRO A 312 -14.85 29.26 6.20
CA PRO A 312 -14.91 29.81 4.86
C PRO A 312 -16.34 30.22 4.46
N GLU A 313 -16.46 31.27 3.65
CA GLU A 313 -17.73 31.65 3.01
C GLU A 313 -17.97 30.86 1.72
N TYR A 314 -16.87 30.53 1.03
CA TYR A 314 -16.88 29.85 -0.25
C TYR A 314 -16.02 28.59 -0.18
N VAL A 315 -16.59 27.45 -0.58
CA VAL A 315 -15.91 26.17 -0.64
C VAL A 315 -15.95 25.66 -2.07
N ILE A 316 -14.78 25.33 -2.63
CA ILE A 316 -14.66 24.76 -3.97
C ILE A 316 -14.22 23.31 -3.83
N LEU A 317 -15.09 22.40 -4.23
CA LEU A 317 -14.81 20.97 -4.31
C LEU A 317 -14.18 20.66 -5.67
N TYR A 318 -12.85 20.60 -5.72
CA TYR A 318 -12.12 20.24 -6.95
C TYR A 318 -12.28 18.74 -7.27
N HIS A 319 -12.35 17.93 -6.22
CA HIS A 319 -12.74 16.52 -6.26
C HIS A 319 -14.03 16.34 -5.48
N CYS A 320 -14.89 15.41 -5.90
CA CYS A 320 -16.15 15.15 -5.21
C CYS A 320 -16.03 13.92 -4.32
N ASP A 321 -16.30 14.10 -3.02
CA ASP A 321 -16.38 13.01 -2.06
C ASP A 321 -17.66 13.13 -1.23
N VAL A 322 -18.41 12.03 -1.11
CA VAL A 322 -19.70 11.99 -0.42
C VAL A 322 -19.52 12.29 1.07
N ALA A 323 -18.43 11.83 1.69
CA ALA A 323 -18.16 12.08 3.10
C ALA A 323 -17.87 13.57 3.38
N ALA A 324 -17.07 14.21 2.53
CA ALA A 324 -16.77 15.63 2.65
C ALA A 324 -18.02 16.50 2.51
N VAL A 325 -18.92 16.18 1.56
CA VAL A 325 -20.20 16.91 1.39
C VAL A 325 -21.03 16.88 2.68
N ARG A 326 -21.17 15.71 3.30
CA ARG A 326 -21.92 15.58 4.57
C ARG A 326 -21.25 16.28 5.75
N GLN A 327 -19.92 16.31 5.78
CA GLN A 327 -19.19 17.09 6.79
C GLN A 327 -19.44 18.59 6.63
N ILE A 328 -19.53 19.08 5.39
CA ILE A 328 -19.88 20.48 5.09
C ILE A 328 -21.35 20.77 5.48
N GLU A 329 -22.28 19.85 5.22
CA GLU A 329 -23.68 19.97 5.69
C GLU A 329 -23.77 20.06 7.21
N LEU A 330 -23.05 19.18 7.93
CA LEU A 330 -22.96 19.21 9.39
C LEU A 330 -22.33 20.51 9.90
N PHE A 331 -21.32 21.02 9.21
CA PHE A 331 -20.69 22.30 9.53
C PHE A 331 -21.67 23.47 9.39
N GLU A 332 -22.47 23.50 8.31
CA GLU A 332 -23.51 24.52 8.12
C GLU A 332 -24.56 24.46 9.25
N CYS A 333 -24.95 23.27 9.70
CA CYS A 333 -25.85 23.11 10.84
C CYS A 333 -25.27 23.61 12.19
N ARG A 334 -23.93 23.65 12.33
CA ARG A 334 -23.25 24.15 13.53
C ARG A 334 -23.06 25.66 13.52
N LYS A 335 -23.19 26.31 12.36
CA LYS A 335 -23.07 27.77 12.26
C LYS A 335 -24.17 28.45 13.07
N ARG A 336 -23.85 29.64 13.59
CA ARG A 336 -24.86 30.52 14.20
C ARG A 336 -25.71 31.12 13.08
N ASN A 337 -26.99 31.42 13.38
CA ASN A 337 -27.92 32.01 12.41
C ASN A 337 -27.49 33.37 11.84
N ASP A 338 -26.53 34.04 12.47
CA ASP A 338 -25.98 35.35 12.07
C ASP A 338 -24.80 35.23 11.08
N GLU A 339 -24.27 34.02 10.86
CA GLU A 339 -23.17 33.80 9.92
C GLU A 339 -23.67 33.65 8.48
N PRO A 340 -22.91 34.14 7.48
CA PRO A 340 -23.27 33.97 6.09
C PRO A 340 -23.27 32.48 5.70
N LYS A 341 -24.28 32.10 4.92
CA LYS A 341 -24.41 30.74 4.37
C LYS A 341 -23.21 30.40 3.51
N THR A 342 -22.66 29.21 3.72
CA THR A 342 -21.53 28.71 2.93
C THR A 342 -22.00 28.36 1.51
N LYS A 343 -21.36 28.92 0.47
CA LYS A 343 -21.61 28.50 -0.91
C LYS A 343 -20.60 27.46 -1.33
N VAL A 344 -21.09 26.34 -1.87
CA VAL A 344 -20.26 25.21 -2.31
C VAL A 344 -20.33 25.08 -3.83
N TYR A 345 -19.18 25.08 -4.49
CA TYR A 345 -19.05 24.84 -5.92
C TYR A 345 -18.50 23.45 -6.19
N PHE A 346 -19.18 22.68 -7.05
CA PHE A 346 -18.73 21.36 -7.50
C PHE A 346 -18.07 21.47 -8.87
N VAL A 347 -16.83 20.99 -8.99
CA VAL A 347 -16.12 20.93 -10.27
C VAL A 347 -16.05 19.48 -10.74
N ILE A 348 -16.99 19.08 -11.60
CA ILE A 348 -17.10 17.71 -12.15
C ILE A 348 -16.97 17.75 -13.67
N HIS A 349 -16.24 16.80 -14.24
CA HIS A 349 -16.26 16.59 -15.69
C HIS A 349 -17.46 15.73 -16.13
N ASP A 350 -18.29 16.29 -17.01
CA ASP A 350 -19.42 15.60 -17.62
C ASP A 350 -18.99 14.38 -18.46
N LYS A 351 -19.66 13.25 -18.26
CA LYS A 351 -19.46 11.95 -18.94
C LYS A 351 -18.07 11.35 -18.72
N THR A 352 -17.53 11.51 -17.52
CA THR A 352 -16.22 10.94 -17.16
C THR A 352 -16.30 9.87 -16.08
N ILE A 353 -15.18 9.18 -15.88
CA ILE A 353 -15.02 8.18 -14.81
C ILE A 353 -15.27 8.81 -13.42
N GLU A 354 -14.89 10.07 -13.21
CA GLU A 354 -15.06 10.79 -11.94
C GLU A 354 -16.55 10.90 -11.56
N GLU A 355 -17.37 11.41 -12.47
CA GLU A 355 -18.82 11.53 -12.28
C GLU A 355 -19.47 10.16 -12.03
N GLN A 356 -19.13 9.17 -12.86
CA GLN A 356 -19.69 7.83 -12.74
C GLN A 356 -19.32 7.19 -11.40
N SER A 357 -18.08 7.38 -10.93
CA SER A 357 -17.60 6.88 -9.64
C SER A 357 -18.37 7.50 -8.47
N TYR A 358 -18.65 8.81 -8.54
CA TYR A 358 -19.45 9.53 -7.56
C TYR A 358 -20.91 9.04 -7.52
N LEU A 359 -21.57 8.97 -8.68
CA LEU A 359 -22.95 8.49 -8.81
C LEU A 359 -23.11 7.03 -8.37
N THR A 360 -22.15 6.17 -8.74
CA THR A 360 -22.16 4.75 -8.33
C THR A 360 -22.01 4.62 -6.82
N SER A 361 -21.19 5.46 -6.19
CA SER A 361 -21.01 5.47 -4.74
C SER A 361 -22.31 5.84 -4.02
N LEU A 362 -23.02 6.88 -4.49
CA LEU A 362 -24.32 7.27 -3.96
C LEU A 362 -25.39 6.18 -4.16
N LYS A 363 -25.43 5.55 -5.34
CA LYS A 363 -26.37 4.47 -5.63
C LYS A 363 -26.15 3.26 -4.73
N ARG A 364 -24.90 2.83 -4.54
CA ARG A 364 -24.56 1.71 -3.65
C ARG A 364 -24.94 1.98 -2.21
N GLU A 365 -24.69 3.19 -1.74
CA GLU A 365 -25.06 3.57 -0.38
C GLU A 365 -26.58 3.53 -0.18
N LYS A 366 -27.36 4.11 -1.10
CA LYS A 366 -28.82 4.05 -1.05
C LYS A 366 -29.32 2.61 -1.02
N GLN A 367 -28.82 1.76 -1.92
CA GLN A 367 -29.20 0.34 -1.97
C GLN A 367 -28.83 -0.41 -0.68
N ALA A 368 -27.69 -0.09 -0.07
CA ALA A 368 -27.29 -0.70 1.20
C ALA A 368 -28.25 -0.33 2.34
N PHE A 369 -28.67 0.94 2.43
CA PHE A 369 -29.66 1.36 3.42
C PHE A 369 -31.04 0.72 3.20
N GLU A 370 -31.51 0.64 1.96
CA GLU A 370 -32.76 -0.04 1.62
C GLU A 370 -32.72 -1.52 2.02
N LEU A 371 -31.61 -2.20 1.74
CA LEU A 371 -31.40 -3.60 2.14
C LEU A 371 -31.41 -3.76 3.66
N LEU A 372 -30.78 -2.86 4.42
CA LEU A 372 -30.79 -2.91 5.88
C LEU A 372 -32.20 -2.72 6.45
N ILE A 373 -32.98 -1.80 5.87
CA ILE A 373 -34.38 -1.57 6.29
C ILE A 373 -35.24 -2.80 6.01
N GLN A 374 -35.13 -3.38 4.81
CA GLN A 374 -35.85 -4.60 4.43
C GLN A 374 -35.43 -5.80 5.30
N THR A 375 -34.14 -5.94 5.58
CA THR A 375 -33.64 -7.03 6.42
C THR A 375 -34.12 -6.86 7.85
N LYS A 376 -34.12 -5.62 8.39
CA LYS A 376 -34.62 -5.30 9.73
C LYS A 376 -36.13 -5.53 9.86
N SER A 377 -36.91 -5.29 8.81
CA SER A 377 -38.37 -5.52 8.86
C SER A 377 -38.74 -7.01 8.86
N VAL A 378 -37.90 -7.86 8.26
CA VAL A 378 -38.11 -9.32 8.18
C VAL A 378 -37.47 -10.05 9.36
N MET A 379 -36.32 -9.57 9.85
CA MET A 379 -35.55 -10.24 10.90
C MET A 379 -36.28 -10.20 12.24
N VAL A 380 -36.67 -11.38 12.74
CA VAL A 380 -37.12 -11.55 14.13
C VAL A 380 -35.88 -11.55 15.01
N VAL A 381 -35.65 -10.49 15.78
CA VAL A 381 -34.56 -10.42 16.76
C VAL A 381 -35.03 -11.06 18.07
N PRO A 382 -34.43 -12.18 18.52
CA PRO A 382 -34.73 -12.75 19.82
C PRO A 382 -34.37 -11.76 20.93
N SER A 383 -35.26 -11.61 21.92
CA SER A 383 -35.11 -10.65 23.03
C SER A 383 -33.81 -10.78 23.84
N TYR A 384 -33.19 -11.96 23.81
CA TYR A 384 -31.99 -12.32 24.58
C TYR A 384 -30.68 -11.89 23.91
N GLN A 385 -30.72 -11.48 22.63
CA GLN A 385 -29.52 -11.12 21.86
C GLN A 385 -29.02 -9.70 22.16
N ASP A 386 -29.85 -8.88 22.81
CA ASP A 386 -29.56 -7.47 23.13
C ASP A 386 -28.58 -7.32 24.34
N GLY A 387 -28.14 -8.43 24.94
CA GLY A 387 -27.20 -8.46 26.07
C GLY A 387 -27.73 -7.81 27.36
N LYS A 388 -29.02 -7.45 27.40
CA LYS A 388 -29.70 -6.82 28.55
C LYS A 388 -30.19 -7.83 29.59
N THR A 389 -30.23 -9.10 29.23
CA THR A 389 -30.54 -10.21 30.14
C THR A 389 -29.23 -10.81 30.64
N GLU A 390 -29.08 -10.98 31.96
CA GLU A 390 -27.91 -11.64 32.59
C GLU A 390 -27.80 -13.14 32.28
N GLU A 391 -28.66 -13.67 31.42
CA GLU A 391 -28.62 -15.03 30.90
C GLU A 391 -27.42 -15.20 29.95
N TYR A 392 -26.23 -15.23 30.55
CA TYR A 392 -25.04 -15.80 29.93
C TYR A 392 -25.37 -17.25 29.60
N PHE A 393 -25.57 -17.55 28.31
CA PHE A 393 -25.49 -18.92 27.82
C PHE A 393 -24.05 -19.41 28.02
N ASN A 394 -23.75 -19.90 29.22
CA ASN A 394 -22.69 -20.89 29.43
C ASN A 394 -23.14 -22.18 28.73
N LEU A 395 -23.14 -22.15 27.39
CA LEU A 395 -23.31 -23.34 26.55
C LEU A 395 -22.12 -24.24 26.85
N ASN A 396 -22.36 -25.23 27.72
CA ASN A 396 -21.53 -26.39 28.01
C ASN A 396 -20.51 -26.29 29.17
N VAL A 397 -20.69 -25.38 30.12
CA VAL A 397 -20.29 -25.73 31.49
C VAL A 397 -21.55 -26.26 32.15
N GLU A 398 -21.96 -27.47 31.78
CA GLU A 398 -22.52 -28.32 32.83
C GLU A 398 -21.42 -28.32 33.88
N HIS A 399 -21.64 -27.60 34.98
CA HIS A 399 -21.03 -27.99 36.22
C HIS A 399 -21.49 -29.44 36.38
N GLU A 400 -20.66 -30.38 35.94
CA GLU A 400 -20.68 -31.72 36.50
C GLU A 400 -20.37 -31.48 37.98
N ASP A 401 -21.42 -31.14 38.73
CA ASP A 401 -21.54 -31.36 40.15
C ASP A 401 -21.36 -32.87 40.28
N ASN A 402 -20.10 -33.28 40.29
CA ASN A 402 -19.69 -34.64 40.55
C ASN A 402 -20.39 -34.98 41.86
N ALA A 403 -21.44 -35.80 41.78
CA ALA A 403 -22.11 -36.33 42.95
C ALA A 403 -21.00 -36.83 43.87
N LEU A 404 -20.85 -36.14 45.01
CA LEU A 404 -19.81 -36.41 45.99
C LEU A 404 -20.04 -37.83 46.50
N ASP A 405 -19.36 -38.80 45.88
CA ASP A 405 -19.41 -40.19 46.29
C ASP A 405 -18.65 -40.32 47.60
N THR A 406 -19.40 -40.19 48.70
CA THR A 406 -18.92 -40.18 50.09
C THR A 406 -18.29 -41.52 50.52
N ARG A 407 -18.20 -42.51 49.62
CA ARG A 407 -17.60 -43.82 49.89
C ARG A 407 -16.12 -43.95 49.51
N LYS A 408 -15.50 -42.95 48.86
CA LYS A 408 -14.04 -42.94 48.68
C LYS A 408 -13.36 -42.25 49.87
N ALA A 409 -12.58 -43.04 50.58
CA ALA A 409 -11.85 -42.68 51.80
C ALA A 409 -11.15 -41.30 51.73
N GLY A 410 -11.47 -40.44 52.68
CA GLY A 410 -10.58 -39.38 53.15
C GLY A 410 -10.50 -38.11 52.28
N GLY A 411 -11.62 -37.41 52.08
CA GLY A 411 -11.71 -35.92 52.10
C GLY A 411 -10.78 -35.06 51.22
N GLN A 412 -9.90 -35.62 50.40
CA GLN A 412 -9.09 -34.86 49.46
C GLN A 412 -9.94 -34.61 48.21
N VAL A 413 -10.45 -33.40 48.11
CA VAL A 413 -11.02 -32.86 46.87
C VAL A 413 -9.87 -32.86 45.85
N GLN A 414 -9.78 -33.90 45.01
CA GLN A 414 -9.04 -33.79 43.76
C GLN A 414 -9.82 -32.78 42.92
N GLN A 415 -9.46 -31.50 43.03
CA GLN A 415 -9.87 -30.51 42.04
C GLN A 415 -9.31 -31.02 40.71
N LYS A 416 -10.17 -31.59 39.86
CA LYS A 416 -9.81 -31.83 38.46
C LYS A 416 -9.49 -30.45 37.89
N GLU A 417 -8.21 -30.18 37.69
CA GLU A 417 -7.79 -28.97 37.01
C GLU A 417 -8.50 -28.91 35.66
N LYS A 418 -9.11 -27.77 35.36
CA LYS A 418 -9.74 -27.55 34.05
C LYS A 418 -8.65 -27.71 32.96
N PRO A 419 -8.97 -28.31 31.82
CA PRO A 419 -8.01 -28.46 30.73
C PRO A 419 -7.57 -27.07 30.26
N ALA A 420 -6.27 -26.78 30.32
CA ALA A 420 -5.69 -25.50 29.90
C ALA A 420 -4.77 -25.69 28.68
N VAL A 421 -4.82 -24.80 27.70
CA VAL A 421 -3.96 -24.82 26.51
C VAL A 421 -3.27 -23.46 26.37
N ILE A 422 -1.96 -23.48 26.15
CA ILE A 422 -1.21 -22.26 25.84
C ILE A 422 -1.37 -21.98 24.35
N VAL A 423 -1.74 -20.75 24.04
CA VAL A 423 -1.98 -20.29 22.66
C VAL A 423 -1.11 -19.07 22.39
N ASP A 424 -0.42 -19.08 21.25
CA ASP A 424 0.32 -17.91 20.80
C ASP A 424 -0.62 -16.70 20.63
N MET A 425 -0.23 -15.54 21.16
CA MET A 425 -0.94 -14.27 20.93
C MET A 425 -1.19 -13.98 19.44
N ARG A 426 -0.30 -14.44 18.55
CA ARG A 426 -0.46 -14.26 17.09
C ARG A 426 -1.64 -15.04 16.51
N GLU A 427 -2.03 -16.15 17.13
CA GLU A 427 -3.11 -17.03 16.67
C GLU A 427 -4.52 -16.55 17.04
N PHE A 428 -4.66 -15.54 17.90
CA PHE A 428 -5.96 -14.92 18.23
C PHE A 428 -6.62 -14.20 17.06
N ARG A 429 -5.93 -14.07 15.91
CA ARG A 429 -6.53 -13.61 14.65
C ARG A 429 -7.42 -14.67 14.01
N SER A 430 -7.33 -15.92 14.44
CA SER A 430 -8.13 -17.03 13.92
C SER A 430 -9.34 -17.34 14.79
N ASP A 431 -10.31 -18.08 14.25
CA ASP A 431 -11.52 -18.47 14.97
C ASP A 431 -11.30 -19.61 15.98
N LEU A 432 -10.18 -20.34 15.88
CA LEU A 432 -9.94 -21.56 16.66
C LEU A 432 -9.87 -21.32 18.19
N PRO A 433 -9.17 -20.28 18.71
CA PRO A 433 -9.18 -19.98 20.15
C PRO A 433 -10.60 -19.76 20.69
N ALA A 434 -11.45 -19.01 19.98
CA ALA A 434 -12.82 -18.79 20.41
C ALA A 434 -13.62 -20.11 20.49
N LEU A 435 -13.39 -21.04 19.56
CA LEU A 435 -14.03 -22.35 19.54
C LEU A 435 -13.52 -23.29 20.65
N LEU A 436 -12.22 -23.23 20.98
CA LEU A 436 -11.65 -23.99 22.10
C LEU A 436 -12.25 -23.55 23.43
N HIS A 437 -12.40 -22.24 23.64
CA HIS A 437 -13.06 -21.70 24.82
C HIS A 437 -14.52 -22.13 24.90
N LYS A 438 -15.25 -22.09 23.77
CA LYS A 438 -16.64 -22.58 23.69
C LYS A 438 -16.76 -24.08 24.03
N LYS A 439 -15.72 -24.88 23.81
CA LYS A 439 -15.66 -26.30 24.16
C LYS A 439 -15.25 -26.54 25.62
N GLY A 440 -15.04 -25.49 26.43
CA GLY A 440 -14.71 -25.60 27.85
C GLY A 440 -13.21 -25.79 28.16
N ILE A 441 -12.33 -25.53 27.19
CA ILE A 441 -10.88 -25.51 27.39
C ILE A 441 -10.46 -24.09 27.79
N ASN A 442 -9.76 -23.97 28.92
CA ASN A 442 -9.18 -22.70 29.35
C ASN A 442 -8.00 -22.34 28.44
N ILE A 443 -7.90 -21.07 28.07
CA ILE A 443 -6.89 -20.57 27.14
C ILE A 443 -5.93 -19.65 27.88
N GLU A 444 -4.64 -19.91 27.74
CA GLU A 444 -3.57 -19.09 28.28
C GLU A 444 -2.85 -18.37 27.12
N PRO A 445 -3.10 -17.07 26.91
CA PRO A 445 -2.45 -16.31 25.84
C PRO A 445 -1.01 -15.97 26.23
N VAL A 446 -0.03 -16.51 25.49
CA VAL A 446 1.40 -16.26 25.73
C VAL A 446 2.13 -16.14 24.40
N THR A 447 3.05 -15.19 24.24
CA THR A 447 3.91 -15.12 23.05
C THR A 447 4.97 -16.22 23.10
N ILE A 448 4.79 -17.26 22.29
CA ILE A 448 5.73 -18.39 22.21
C ILE A 448 6.55 -18.32 20.92
N ALA A 449 7.83 -18.72 20.99
CA ALA A 449 8.70 -18.73 19.81
C ALA A 449 8.48 -19.97 18.93
N ILE A 450 8.09 -21.09 19.53
CA ILE A 450 8.03 -22.42 18.90
C ILE A 450 6.60 -22.97 18.97
N GLY A 451 6.00 -23.18 17.79
CA GLY A 451 4.63 -23.68 17.64
C GLY A 451 3.56 -22.62 17.91
N ASP A 452 2.32 -23.01 17.64
CA ASP A 452 1.14 -22.14 17.72
C ASP A 452 0.28 -22.48 18.95
N TYR A 453 0.18 -23.78 19.27
CA TYR A 453 -0.58 -24.29 20.41
C TYR A 453 0.24 -25.33 21.17
N ILE A 454 0.32 -25.20 22.49
CA ILE A 454 0.93 -26.21 23.37
C ILE A 454 -0.19 -26.87 24.15
N LEU A 455 -0.53 -28.10 23.76
CA LEU A 455 -1.65 -28.85 24.37
C LEU A 455 -1.23 -29.47 25.70
N THR A 456 -0.01 -29.99 25.77
CA THR A 456 0.58 -30.64 26.96
C THR A 456 2.08 -30.36 26.95
N PRO A 457 2.83 -30.56 28.05
CA PRO A 457 4.28 -30.34 28.07
C PRO A 457 5.03 -31.07 26.93
N ASP A 458 4.49 -32.21 26.49
CA ASP A 458 5.02 -33.03 25.41
C ASP A 458 4.58 -32.66 23.99
N ILE A 459 3.42 -32.00 23.84
CA ILE A 459 2.70 -31.88 22.57
C ILE A 459 2.64 -30.42 22.16
N CYS A 460 3.36 -30.14 21.08
CA CYS A 460 3.36 -28.87 20.39
C CYS A 460 2.65 -29.03 19.04
N VAL A 461 1.76 -28.11 18.71
CA VAL A 461 1.02 -28.07 17.45
C VAL A 461 1.40 -26.80 16.70
N GLU A 462 1.81 -26.97 15.45
CA GLU A 462 1.86 -25.88 14.46
C GLU A 462 0.61 -26.02 13.57
N ARG A 463 -0.19 -24.97 13.49
CA ARG A 463 -1.39 -24.91 12.65
C ARG A 463 -1.03 -24.25 11.33
N LYS A 464 -1.35 -24.90 10.21
CA LYS A 464 -1.20 -24.34 8.88
C LYS A 464 -2.49 -24.46 8.08
N SER A 465 -2.94 -23.32 7.54
CA SER A 465 -3.90 -23.33 6.43
C SER A 465 -3.24 -23.93 5.19
N ILE A 466 -4.04 -24.39 4.22
CA ILE A 466 -3.51 -24.95 2.95
C ILE A 466 -2.66 -23.92 2.20
N SER A 467 -3.09 -22.67 2.15
CA SER A 467 -2.35 -21.56 1.53
C SER A 467 -0.99 -21.36 2.20
N ASP A 468 -0.97 -21.32 3.53
CA ASP A 468 0.26 -21.12 4.30
C ASP A 468 1.18 -22.34 4.22
N LEU A 469 0.62 -23.55 4.14
CA LEU A 469 1.39 -24.77 3.92
C LEU A 469 2.16 -24.71 2.60
N ILE A 470 1.49 -24.33 1.50
CA ILE A 470 2.12 -24.21 0.19
C ILE A 470 3.20 -23.11 0.20
N GLY A 471 2.88 -21.94 0.77
CA GLY A 471 3.82 -20.82 0.87
C GLY A 471 5.06 -21.15 1.73
N SER A 472 4.84 -21.82 2.88
CA SER A 472 5.91 -22.19 3.82
C SER A 472 6.77 -23.35 3.32
N LEU A 473 6.22 -24.28 2.55
CA LEU A 473 6.99 -25.33 1.87
C LEU A 473 7.85 -24.77 0.74
N ASN A 474 7.33 -23.81 -0.04
CA ASN A 474 8.09 -23.21 -1.14
C ASN A 474 9.19 -22.26 -0.66
N SER A 475 8.97 -21.55 0.45
CA SER A 475 9.99 -20.70 1.08
C SER A 475 10.99 -21.47 1.95
N GLY A 476 10.72 -22.75 2.26
CA GLY A 476 11.53 -23.54 3.19
C GLY A 476 11.31 -23.21 4.67
N ARG A 477 10.47 -22.22 5.00
CA ARG A 477 10.14 -21.80 6.37
C ARG A 477 9.59 -22.96 7.21
N LEU A 478 8.75 -23.83 6.64
CA LEU A 478 8.16 -24.93 7.40
C LEU A 478 9.22 -25.90 7.94
N TYR A 479 10.31 -26.11 7.18
CA TYR A 479 11.37 -27.02 7.59
C TYR A 479 12.12 -26.51 8.83
N THR A 480 12.39 -25.21 8.91
CA THR A 480 13.03 -24.62 10.11
C THR A 480 12.11 -24.69 11.32
N GLN A 481 10.81 -24.43 11.14
CA GLN A 481 9.80 -24.58 12.20
C GLN A 481 9.72 -26.03 12.71
N CYS A 482 9.62 -27.01 11.81
CA CYS A 482 9.61 -28.43 12.18
C CYS A 482 10.90 -28.86 12.88
N THR A 483 12.05 -28.29 12.50
CA THR A 483 13.34 -28.55 13.16
C THR A 483 13.32 -28.08 14.60
N GLN A 484 12.83 -26.87 14.87
CA GLN A 484 12.72 -26.31 16.21
C GLN A 484 11.72 -27.12 17.06
N MET A 485 10.55 -27.47 16.51
CA MET A 485 9.57 -28.29 17.21
C MET A 485 10.11 -29.68 17.59
N CYS A 486 10.81 -30.36 16.67
CA CYS A 486 11.33 -31.71 16.93
C CYS A 486 12.49 -31.74 17.95
N ARG A 487 13.20 -30.62 18.11
CA ARG A 487 14.28 -30.48 19.09
C ARG A 487 13.73 -30.30 20.50
N ASN A 488 12.70 -29.47 20.66
CA ASN A 488 12.24 -29.02 21.97
C ASN A 488 11.06 -29.86 22.51
N TYR A 489 10.25 -30.47 21.65
CA TYR A 489 9.06 -31.21 22.06
C TYR A 489 9.13 -32.70 21.74
N SER A 490 8.47 -33.50 22.58
CA SER A 490 8.52 -34.96 22.44
C SER A 490 7.64 -35.48 21.29
N ARG A 491 6.49 -34.82 21.09
CA ARG A 491 5.46 -35.14 20.08
C ARG A 491 5.04 -33.89 19.31
N PRO A 492 5.79 -33.47 18.28
CA PRO A 492 5.42 -32.36 17.42
C PRO A 492 4.31 -32.78 16.44
N ILE A 493 3.28 -31.95 16.33
CA ILE A 493 2.14 -32.14 15.43
C ILE A 493 2.10 -30.97 14.45
N LEU A 494 2.04 -31.28 13.15
CA LEU A 494 1.67 -30.30 12.14
C LEU A 494 0.20 -30.54 11.78
N LEU A 495 -0.64 -29.59 12.18
CA LEU A 495 -2.07 -29.58 11.92
C LEU A 495 -2.34 -28.82 10.61
N ILE A 496 -2.89 -29.52 9.62
CA ILE A 496 -3.29 -28.97 8.34
C ILE A 496 -4.81 -28.82 8.35
N GLU A 497 -5.27 -27.57 8.38
CA GLU A 497 -6.69 -27.23 8.44
C GLU A 497 -7.24 -26.84 7.07
N PHE A 498 -8.39 -27.40 6.72
CA PHE A 498 -9.13 -27.07 5.49
C PHE A 498 -10.24 -26.04 5.75
N ASP A 499 -10.61 -25.33 4.70
CA ASP A 499 -11.75 -24.43 4.70
C ASP A 499 -13.06 -25.23 4.55
N GLN A 500 -14.05 -24.93 5.39
CA GLN A 500 -15.35 -25.62 5.44
C GLN A 500 -16.10 -25.55 4.10
N ASN A 501 -15.90 -24.46 3.37
CA ASN A 501 -16.61 -24.18 2.12
C ASN A 501 -15.94 -24.81 0.89
N LYS A 502 -14.78 -25.47 1.07
CA LYS A 502 -14.01 -26.06 -0.02
C LYS A 502 -14.00 -27.58 0.08
N PRO A 503 -14.05 -28.30 -1.06
CA PRO A 503 -13.94 -29.75 -1.04
C PRO A 503 -12.60 -30.17 -0.44
N PHE A 504 -12.62 -31.17 0.44
CA PHE A 504 -11.45 -31.80 1.04
C PHE A 504 -10.62 -32.50 -0.04
N ASN A 505 -9.74 -31.77 -0.71
CA ASN A 505 -8.85 -32.31 -1.73
C ASN A 505 -7.52 -31.55 -1.70
N LEU A 506 -6.46 -32.24 -1.28
CA LEU A 506 -5.09 -31.82 -1.61
C LEU A 506 -4.84 -31.91 -3.13
N GLN A 507 -5.67 -32.71 -3.82
CA GLN A 507 -5.68 -32.95 -5.26
C GLN A 507 -6.83 -32.18 -5.94
N GLY A 508 -6.84 -30.84 -5.85
CA GLY A 508 -7.79 -30.04 -6.63
C GLY A 508 -7.32 -29.92 -8.08
N HIS A 509 -7.91 -30.66 -9.02
CA HIS A 509 -7.85 -30.44 -10.49
C HIS A 509 -6.47 -30.17 -11.15
N PHE A 510 -5.37 -30.61 -10.54
CA PHE A 510 -4.05 -30.71 -11.21
C PHE A 510 -3.97 -31.86 -12.23
N VAL A 511 -5.08 -32.55 -12.50
CA VAL A 511 -5.11 -33.79 -13.30
C VAL A 511 -5.49 -33.53 -14.78
N VAL A 512 -5.80 -32.28 -15.17
CA VAL A 512 -6.08 -31.96 -16.59
C VAL A 512 -5.00 -31.08 -17.23
N SER A 513 -4.15 -30.42 -16.44
CA SER A 513 -2.86 -29.94 -16.94
C SER A 513 -1.80 -30.99 -16.63
N THR A 514 -0.99 -31.37 -17.61
CA THR A 514 0.26 -32.11 -17.46
C THR A 514 1.32 -31.30 -16.67
N ASP A 515 0.92 -30.64 -15.58
CA ASP A 515 1.77 -29.71 -14.85
C ASP A 515 2.21 -30.35 -13.53
N ILE A 516 3.51 -30.59 -13.46
CA ILE A 516 4.31 -31.24 -12.42
C ILE A 516 4.13 -30.63 -11.01
N SER A 517 3.52 -29.45 -10.90
CA SER A 517 3.38 -28.64 -9.68
C SER A 517 2.62 -29.31 -8.52
N GLY A 518 1.54 -30.06 -8.79
CA GLY A 518 0.79 -30.76 -7.73
C GLY A 518 1.58 -31.93 -7.12
N ALA A 519 2.42 -32.57 -7.94
CA ALA A 519 3.35 -33.61 -7.49
C ALA A 519 4.46 -33.02 -6.63
N ASP A 520 4.91 -31.79 -6.90
CA ASP A 520 5.96 -31.13 -6.13
C ASP A 520 5.59 -30.93 -4.65
N ILE A 521 4.35 -30.56 -4.34
CA ILE A 521 3.92 -30.35 -2.93
C ILE A 521 3.89 -31.69 -2.19
N GLN A 522 3.34 -32.73 -2.82
CA GLN A 522 3.29 -34.07 -2.23
C GLN A 522 4.70 -34.63 -2.01
N GLN A 523 5.60 -34.47 -2.98
CA GLN A 523 7.00 -34.87 -2.85
C GLN A 523 7.71 -34.11 -1.73
N LYS A 524 7.50 -32.79 -1.62
CA LYS A 524 8.06 -31.98 -0.52
C LYS A 524 7.53 -32.40 0.84
N LEU A 525 6.24 -32.72 0.95
CA LEU A 525 5.64 -33.20 2.20
C LEU A 525 6.14 -34.61 2.57
N GLN A 526 6.31 -35.48 1.58
CA GLN A 526 6.93 -36.80 1.76
C GLN A 526 8.37 -36.66 2.26
N LEU A 527 9.17 -35.80 1.62
CA LEU A 527 10.54 -35.50 2.02
C LEU A 527 10.61 -34.99 3.46
N LEU A 528 9.68 -34.10 3.84
CA LEU A 528 9.58 -33.57 5.19
C LEU A 528 9.26 -34.67 6.22
N THR A 529 8.36 -35.59 5.88
CA THR A 529 8.00 -36.72 6.76
C THR A 529 9.14 -37.73 6.92
N ILE A 530 9.91 -37.97 5.85
CA ILE A 530 11.11 -38.82 5.89
C ILE A 530 12.18 -38.20 6.79
N HIS A 531 12.38 -36.89 6.69
CA HIS A 531 13.40 -36.19 7.48
C HIS A 531 13.03 -36.09 8.97
N PHE A 532 11.74 -35.94 9.30
CA PHE A 532 11.26 -35.81 10.68
C PHE A 532 10.34 -36.98 11.07
N PRO A 533 10.87 -38.16 11.43
CA PRO A 533 10.06 -39.35 11.73
C PRO A 533 9.16 -39.21 12.96
N ARG A 534 9.47 -38.26 13.85
CA ARG A 534 8.68 -37.95 15.05
C ARG A 534 7.51 -37.02 14.79
N LEU A 535 7.53 -36.28 13.68
CA LEU A 535 6.47 -35.34 13.32
C LEU A 535 5.21 -36.10 12.93
N LYS A 536 4.07 -35.70 13.49
CA LYS A 536 2.76 -36.25 13.15
C LYS A 536 1.99 -35.24 12.31
N LEU A 537 1.51 -35.69 11.15
CA LEU A 537 0.61 -34.92 10.29
C LEU A 537 -0.82 -35.22 10.70
N VAL A 538 -1.58 -34.18 11.01
CA VAL A 538 -3.00 -34.25 11.35
C VAL A 538 -3.76 -33.39 10.36
N TRP A 539 -4.83 -33.96 9.79
CA TRP A 539 -5.68 -33.27 8.84
C TRP A 539 -7.02 -32.99 9.50
N SER A 540 -7.45 -31.74 9.55
CA SER A 540 -8.77 -31.37 10.09
C SER A 540 -9.64 -30.71 9.00
N PRO A 541 -10.87 -31.19 8.77
CA PRO A 541 -11.74 -30.64 7.74
C PRO A 541 -12.32 -29.27 8.09
N SER A 542 -12.34 -28.92 9.37
CA SER A 542 -12.87 -27.65 9.85
C SER A 542 -12.25 -27.24 11.19
N PRO A 543 -12.24 -25.93 11.52
CA PRO A 543 -11.82 -25.45 12.85
C PRO A 543 -12.66 -26.05 14.00
N TYR A 544 -13.94 -26.36 13.76
CA TYR A 544 -14.80 -27.03 14.76
C TYR A 544 -14.29 -28.45 15.07
N ALA A 545 -13.90 -29.20 14.04
CA ALA A 545 -13.31 -30.53 14.20
C ALA A 545 -11.93 -30.46 14.87
N THR A 546 -11.14 -29.41 14.57
CA THR A 546 -9.87 -29.15 15.28
C THR A 546 -10.10 -28.96 16.78
N ALA A 547 -11.10 -28.17 17.17
CA ALA A 547 -11.40 -27.92 18.59
C ALA A 547 -11.83 -29.20 19.33
N GLU A 548 -12.61 -30.05 18.66
CA GLU A 548 -12.99 -31.38 19.17
C GLU A 548 -11.77 -32.30 19.30
N LEU A 549 -10.91 -32.34 18.29
CA LEU A 549 -9.66 -33.11 18.34
C LEU A 549 -8.75 -32.64 19.48
N PHE A 550 -8.64 -31.34 19.73
CA PHE A 550 -7.83 -30.81 20.82
C PHE A 550 -8.41 -31.21 22.18
N TYR A 551 -9.74 -31.20 22.31
CA TYR A 551 -10.41 -31.70 23.51
C TYR A 551 -10.08 -33.18 23.75
N GLU A 552 -10.20 -34.05 22.74
CA GLU A 552 -9.86 -35.47 22.84
C GLU A 552 -8.38 -35.70 23.15
N LEU A 553 -7.47 -34.97 22.48
CA LEU A 553 -6.03 -35.07 22.72
C LEU A 553 -5.61 -34.63 24.13
N LYS A 554 -6.43 -33.81 24.78
CA LYS A 554 -6.19 -33.28 26.12
C LYS A 554 -6.71 -34.22 27.22
N GLN A 555 -7.69 -35.07 26.91
CA GLN A 555 -8.27 -36.00 27.89
C GLN A 555 -7.20 -36.91 28.52
N GLY A 556 -7.17 -36.96 29.85
CA GLY A 556 -6.26 -37.82 30.62
C GLY A 556 -4.77 -37.39 30.59
N ARG A 557 -4.44 -36.19 30.10
CA ARG A 557 -3.06 -35.66 30.07
C ARG A 557 -2.89 -34.44 30.97
N LYS A 558 -1.64 -34.17 31.36
CA LYS A 558 -1.28 -33.03 32.22
C LYS A 558 -1.42 -31.69 31.48
N ASN A 559 -1.65 -30.64 32.25
CA ASN A 559 -1.64 -29.27 31.74
C ASN A 559 -0.21 -28.80 31.41
N PRO A 560 -0.03 -27.96 30.36
CA PRO A 560 1.24 -27.31 30.07
C PRO A 560 1.54 -26.25 31.14
N ASN A 561 2.82 -25.94 31.31
CA ASN A 561 3.28 -24.89 32.22
C ASN A 561 3.80 -23.69 31.42
N VAL A 562 3.29 -22.50 31.69
CA VAL A 562 3.67 -21.26 31.00
C VAL A 562 5.16 -20.94 31.18
N ALA A 563 5.69 -21.15 32.39
CA ALA A 563 7.08 -20.81 32.69
C ALA A 563 8.09 -21.64 31.88
N GLU A 564 7.79 -22.92 31.67
CA GLU A 564 8.64 -23.82 30.87
C GLU A 564 8.60 -23.46 29.37
N ALA A 565 7.42 -23.12 28.85
CA ALA A 565 7.26 -22.69 27.46
C ALA A 565 8.02 -21.37 27.15
N LEU A 566 8.04 -20.45 28.11
CA LEU A 566 8.80 -19.20 28.01
C LEU A 566 10.31 -19.43 28.08
N ALA A 567 10.77 -20.29 29.00
CA ALA A 567 12.19 -20.61 29.13
C ALA A 567 12.77 -21.24 27.85
N LEU A 568 12.00 -22.09 27.17
CA LEU A 568 12.38 -22.68 25.88
C LEU A 568 12.51 -21.65 24.73
N SER A 569 11.96 -20.45 24.90
CA SER A 569 12.00 -19.37 23.91
C SER A 569 13.20 -18.42 24.09
N GLY A 570 13.95 -18.53 25.20
CA GLY A 570 14.92 -17.51 25.65
C GLY A 570 16.28 -17.46 24.96
N ASP A 571 16.66 -18.46 24.16
CA ASP A 571 18.03 -18.56 23.61
C ASP A 571 18.39 -17.47 22.56
N ASN A 572 17.41 -16.70 22.04
CA ASN A 572 17.63 -15.65 21.04
C ASN A 572 17.53 -14.20 21.59
N THR A 573 17.32 -14.03 22.89
CA THR A 573 17.01 -12.72 23.51
C THR A 573 18.12 -11.66 23.40
N ALA A 574 19.36 -12.06 23.09
CA ALA A 574 20.46 -11.11 22.89
C ALA A 574 20.32 -10.29 21.59
N GLU A 575 19.59 -10.78 20.58
CA GLU A 575 19.32 -10.03 19.34
C GLU A 575 18.17 -9.02 19.52
N ASP A 576 17.23 -9.29 20.44
CA ASP A 576 16.02 -8.47 20.64
C ASP A 576 16.30 -7.09 21.29
N MET A 577 17.30 -7.00 22.17
CA MET A 577 17.68 -5.73 22.84
C MET A 577 18.19 -4.64 21.87
N HIS A 578 18.64 -5.00 20.67
CA HIS A 578 19.10 -4.03 19.68
C HIS A 578 17.95 -3.39 18.87
N TYR A 579 16.76 -4.00 18.86
CA TYR A 579 15.60 -3.51 18.11
C TYR A 579 14.96 -2.25 18.71
N GLU A 580 15.14 -1.99 20.01
CA GLU A 580 14.52 -0.82 20.67
C GLU A 580 15.28 0.48 20.41
N ARG A 581 16.57 0.42 20.09
CA ARG A 581 17.42 1.61 19.91
C ARG A 581 17.32 2.22 18.51
N TYR A 582 17.01 1.41 17.52
CA TYR A 582 17.05 1.79 16.11
C TYR A 582 15.68 1.71 15.45
N ASN A 583 15.46 2.51 14.41
CA ASN A 583 14.26 2.36 13.59
C ASN A 583 14.25 0.98 12.92
N ILE A 584 13.24 0.18 13.26
CA ILE A 584 13.05 -1.20 12.79
C ILE A 584 13.12 -1.29 11.25
N LEU A 585 12.57 -0.29 10.54
CA LEU A 585 12.55 -0.27 9.08
C LEU A 585 13.96 -0.12 8.49
N VAL A 586 14.80 0.70 9.12
CA VAL A 586 16.19 0.90 8.67
C VAL A 586 17.01 -0.33 8.99
N HIS A 587 16.85 -0.90 10.18
CA HIS A 587 17.52 -2.12 10.58
C HIS A 587 17.20 -3.28 9.63
N ASP A 588 15.91 -3.53 9.34
CA ASP A 588 15.47 -4.58 8.40
C ASP A 588 15.97 -4.33 6.97
N PHE A 589 16.01 -3.07 6.53
CA PHE A 589 16.58 -2.72 5.22
C PHE A 589 18.08 -3.02 5.15
N VAL A 590 18.86 -2.57 6.13
CA VAL A 590 20.32 -2.76 6.17
C VAL A 590 20.67 -4.24 6.33
N GLN A 591 19.90 -5.01 7.11
CA GLN A 591 20.08 -6.45 7.26
C GLN A 591 19.94 -7.22 5.94
N LYS A 592 19.14 -6.71 5.01
CA LYS A 592 18.93 -7.31 3.69
C LYS A 592 20.01 -6.93 2.67
N LEU A 593 20.92 -6.00 3.00
CA LEU A 593 21.98 -5.60 2.09
C LEU A 593 23.07 -6.68 1.99
N PRO A 594 23.50 -7.05 0.78
CA PRO A 594 24.63 -7.96 0.58
C PRO A 594 25.89 -7.45 1.30
N GLY A 595 26.56 -8.33 2.05
CA GLY A 595 27.71 -7.99 2.87
C GLY A 595 27.37 -7.61 4.31
N VAL A 596 26.09 -7.46 4.66
CA VAL A 596 25.65 -7.25 6.04
C VAL A 596 25.28 -8.59 6.70
N ASN A 597 25.80 -8.79 7.91
CA ASN A 597 25.68 -9.98 8.75
C ASN A 597 25.23 -9.56 10.16
N SER A 598 24.66 -10.48 10.95
CA SER A 598 24.23 -10.19 12.34
C SER A 598 25.34 -9.64 13.24
N LYS A 599 26.61 -9.90 12.90
CA LYS A 599 27.78 -9.40 13.65
C LYS A 599 28.24 -8.00 13.26
N ASN A 600 28.02 -7.58 12.01
CA ASN A 600 28.49 -6.29 11.51
C ASN A 600 27.38 -5.23 11.51
N ILE A 601 26.11 -5.62 11.51
CA ILE A 601 24.97 -4.70 11.49
C ILE A 601 24.99 -3.73 12.66
N ALA A 602 25.26 -4.20 13.88
CA ALA A 602 25.38 -3.35 15.06
C ALA A 602 26.45 -2.26 14.85
N ARG A 603 27.58 -2.61 14.22
CA ARG A 603 28.68 -1.67 13.96
C ARG A 603 28.32 -0.64 12.91
N ILE A 604 27.63 -1.07 11.85
CA ILE A 604 27.14 -0.19 10.78
C ILE A 604 26.12 0.79 11.35
N MET A 605 25.21 0.32 12.20
CA MET A 605 24.17 1.15 12.83
C MET A 605 24.73 2.07 13.91
N ASP A 606 25.72 1.62 14.70
CA ASP A 606 26.36 2.43 15.75
C ASP A 606 27.25 3.53 15.17
N ARG A 607 27.98 3.24 14.07
CA ARG A 607 28.92 4.19 13.44
C ARG A 607 28.29 4.99 12.30
N GLY A 608 27.21 4.51 11.70
CA GLY A 608 26.49 5.17 10.61
C GLY A 608 25.48 6.21 11.13
N LYS A 609 25.45 7.39 10.51
CA LYS A 609 24.52 8.47 10.89
C LYS A 609 23.18 8.38 10.15
N SER A 610 23.22 8.17 8.83
CA SER A 610 22.05 8.08 7.95
C SER A 610 22.31 7.12 6.79
N LEU A 611 21.25 6.69 6.10
CA LEU A 611 21.39 5.87 4.89
C LEU A 611 22.09 6.64 3.76
N ASP A 612 21.80 7.93 3.64
CA ASP A 612 22.46 8.80 2.65
C ASP A 612 23.96 8.89 2.91
N HIS A 613 24.35 9.04 4.17
CA HIS A 613 25.75 8.96 4.58
C HIS A 613 26.38 7.62 4.15
N LEU A 614 25.69 6.49 4.33
CA LEU A 614 26.19 5.18 3.88
C LEU A 614 26.44 5.12 2.36
N ILE A 615 25.63 5.81 1.55
CA ILE A 615 25.77 5.88 0.10
C ILE A 615 26.96 6.77 -0.30
N THR A 616 27.27 7.80 0.48
CA THR A 616 28.39 8.71 0.17
C THR A 616 29.77 8.15 0.51
N LEU A 617 29.85 7.11 1.34
CA LEU A 617 31.13 6.57 1.84
C LEU A 617 31.92 5.83 0.77
N SER A 618 33.24 6.00 0.82
CA SER A 618 34.18 5.26 -0.02
C SER A 618 34.33 3.79 0.41
N GLN A 619 34.81 2.94 -0.50
CA GLN A 619 35.06 1.53 -0.21
C GLN A 619 36.03 1.33 0.97
N ASP A 620 37.05 2.18 1.10
CA ASP A 620 38.04 2.08 2.19
C ASP A 620 37.43 2.44 3.54
N GLU A 621 36.57 3.47 3.59
CA GLU A 621 35.82 3.84 4.80
C GLU A 621 34.84 2.74 5.20
N LEU A 622 34.12 2.13 4.25
CA LEU A 622 33.26 0.98 4.51
C LEU A 622 34.05 -0.22 5.05
N GLN A 623 35.28 -0.43 4.56
CA GLN A 623 36.18 -1.46 5.10
C GLN A 623 36.54 -1.17 6.56
N THR A 624 36.79 0.08 6.94
CA THR A 624 37.05 0.44 8.35
C THR A 624 35.84 0.26 9.25
N LEU A 625 34.63 0.44 8.72
CA LEU A 625 33.37 0.28 9.45
C LEU A 625 33.02 -1.19 9.70
N ILE A 626 33.16 -2.02 8.66
CA ILE A 626 32.76 -3.44 8.67
C ILE A 626 33.89 -4.34 9.18
N GLU A 627 35.15 -3.89 9.08
CA GLU A 627 36.38 -4.63 9.41
C GLU A 627 36.58 -5.90 8.57
N ASN A 628 35.85 -6.03 7.45
CA ASN A 628 36.01 -7.09 6.47
C ASN A 628 36.06 -6.53 5.04
N LYS A 629 37.14 -6.85 4.32
CA LYS A 629 37.39 -6.40 2.93
C LYS A 629 36.35 -6.90 1.95
N ASN A 630 35.96 -8.18 2.06
CA ASN A 630 35.07 -8.80 1.08
C ASN A 630 33.65 -8.27 1.22
N ASP A 631 33.17 -8.15 2.47
CA ASP A 631 31.83 -7.64 2.79
C ASP A 631 31.70 -6.15 2.46
N ALA A 632 32.75 -5.35 2.69
CA ALA A 632 32.76 -3.95 2.31
C ALA A 632 32.76 -3.76 0.78
N ALA A 633 33.49 -4.61 0.04
CA ALA A 633 33.50 -4.56 -1.41
C ALA A 633 32.13 -4.93 -2.00
N THR A 634 31.45 -5.94 -1.45
CA THR A 634 30.10 -6.32 -1.90
C THR A 634 29.08 -5.23 -1.57
N LEU A 635 29.14 -4.64 -0.37
CA LEU A 635 28.26 -3.54 0.02
C LEU A 635 28.47 -2.30 -0.86
N HIS A 636 29.72 -1.89 -1.10
CA HIS A 636 30.02 -0.77 -1.98
C HIS A 636 29.56 -1.05 -3.43
N SER A 637 29.75 -2.29 -3.91
CA SER A 637 29.32 -2.67 -5.25
C SER A 637 27.80 -2.56 -5.43
N ILE A 638 27.00 -2.95 -4.44
CA ILE A 638 25.54 -2.89 -4.57
C ILE A 638 25.00 -1.45 -4.52
N LEU A 639 25.69 -0.55 -3.81
CA LEU A 639 25.27 0.85 -3.66
C LEU A 639 25.60 1.70 -4.91
N HIS A 640 26.76 1.49 -5.53
CA HIS A 640 27.25 2.36 -6.61
C HIS A 640 27.11 1.79 -8.02
N VAL A 641 26.94 0.47 -8.18
CA VAL A 641 26.79 -0.13 -9.51
C VAL A 641 25.39 0.17 -10.04
N LYS A 642 25.32 0.97 -11.09
CA LYS A 642 24.05 1.22 -11.80
C LYS A 642 23.46 -0.11 -12.28
N PRO A 643 22.17 -0.38 -12.00
CA PRO A 643 21.53 -1.60 -12.48
C PRO A 643 21.56 -1.60 -14.00
N ARG A 644 22.19 -2.62 -14.59
CA ARG A 644 22.05 -2.89 -16.03
C ARG A 644 20.75 -3.68 -16.21
N PRO A 645 19.90 -3.33 -17.20
CA PRO A 645 18.77 -4.18 -17.56
C PRO A 645 19.30 -5.57 -17.89
N VAL A 646 18.56 -6.60 -17.47
CA VAL A 646 19.06 -7.99 -17.33
C VAL A 646 19.53 -8.60 -18.66
N ASP A 647 19.27 -8.01 -19.82
CA ASP A 647 19.60 -8.61 -21.11
C ASP A 647 20.25 -7.62 -22.11
N ALA A 648 21.48 -7.18 -21.83
CA ALA A 648 22.36 -6.62 -22.87
C ALA A 648 23.45 -7.59 -23.34
N ASN A 649 23.66 -8.73 -22.66
CA ASN A 649 24.80 -9.63 -22.91
C ASN A 649 24.46 -11.13 -22.93
N LYS A 650 23.18 -11.51 -23.07
CA LYS A 650 22.79 -12.93 -23.22
C LYS A 650 22.64 -13.42 -24.66
N ASP A 651 22.97 -12.58 -25.64
CA ASP A 651 23.14 -12.98 -27.03
C ASP A 651 24.63 -13.01 -27.40
N ASP A 652 25.40 -13.93 -26.78
CA ASP A 652 26.63 -14.47 -27.42
C ASP A 652 27.20 -15.75 -26.79
N LYS A 653 26.34 -16.61 -26.23
CA LYS A 653 26.65 -18.03 -26.09
C LYS A 653 25.51 -18.84 -26.65
N SER A 654 25.61 -19.13 -27.95
CA SER A 654 24.91 -20.28 -28.51
C SER A 654 25.15 -21.47 -27.58
N TYR A 655 24.09 -21.96 -26.95
CA TYR A 655 24.10 -23.26 -26.30
C TYR A 655 24.26 -24.30 -27.40
N GLY A 656 25.50 -24.49 -27.84
CA GLY A 656 25.90 -25.55 -28.72
C GLY A 656 25.54 -26.86 -28.05
N LYS A 657 24.61 -27.59 -28.67
CA LYS A 657 24.42 -29.03 -28.46
C LYS A 657 25.81 -29.68 -28.44
N LYS A 658 26.33 -30.03 -27.25
CA LYS A 658 27.45 -30.95 -27.15
C LYS A 658 26.95 -32.28 -27.71
N LYS A 659 27.28 -32.56 -28.98
CA LYS A 659 27.21 -33.91 -29.53
C LYS A 659 28.03 -34.80 -28.59
N PHE A 660 27.36 -35.73 -27.91
CA PHE A 660 28.01 -36.83 -27.22
C PHE A 660 28.84 -37.61 -28.26
N GLY A 661 30.16 -37.48 -28.19
CA GLY A 661 31.10 -38.31 -28.94
C GLY A 661 31.19 -39.68 -28.27
N GLY A 662 30.27 -40.59 -28.61
CA GLY A 662 30.40 -41.99 -28.27
C GLY A 662 31.58 -42.60 -29.03
N LYS A 663 32.61 -43.03 -28.30
CA LYS A 663 33.67 -43.90 -28.85
C LYS A 663 33.03 -45.26 -29.18
N PRO A 664 33.18 -45.83 -30.39
CA PRO A 664 32.75 -47.19 -30.66
C PRO A 664 33.68 -48.16 -29.94
N PHE A 665 33.13 -49.01 -29.09
CA PHE A 665 33.84 -50.18 -28.56
C PHE A 665 34.18 -51.12 -29.71
N GLN A 666 35.47 -51.32 -29.98
CA GLN A 666 35.95 -52.38 -30.87
C GLN A 666 35.82 -53.72 -30.15
N ASN A 667 34.94 -54.59 -30.66
CA ASN A 667 34.91 -56.01 -30.31
C ASN A 667 36.23 -56.66 -30.79
N LYS A 668 37.16 -56.91 -29.87
CA LYS A 668 38.19 -57.92 -30.09
C LYS A 668 37.65 -59.26 -29.63
N ARG A 669 37.33 -60.11 -30.61
CA ARG A 669 37.28 -61.57 -30.47
C ARG A 669 38.56 -62.06 -29.80
N LYS A 670 38.41 -62.86 -28.75
CA LYS A 670 39.08 -64.15 -28.58
C LYS A 670 38.18 -65.05 -27.75
#